data_AF-I3XT77-F1
#
_entry.id   AF-I3XT77-F1
#
_cell.length_a   1.000
_cell.length_b   1.000
_cell.length_c   1.000
_cell.angle_alpha   90.00
_cell.angle_beta   90.00
_cell.angle_gamma   90.00
#
_symmetry.space_group_name_H-M   'P 1'
#
loop_
_entity.id
_entity.type
_entity.pdbx_description
1 polymer ?
#
loop_
_entity_poly.entity_id
_entity_poly.type
_entity_poly.pdbx_seq_one_letter_code
_entity_poly.pdbx_strand_id
1 'polypeptide(L)'
;MRYSDNVEELRRLIDERIRVELDELKETLGEFKKAPIDKVVLYIGMKLALSMITSNSVLLAELRGKLIESLGLTDRTQVEPSGTVELFTLDEKLYRRLGRTRFLTISGMLGEESSRREILTYIWMRKAGILKKRSNGSLVVDRDELSRYRAGSTYRLELNDIKRFLGEIPSRLWGKVLTEDLLNSVKTGDLVSLAEKFYGFNHSVDSRIIGELRRRIVEGWMPSFNDARRLEKVLGRVLKGVKADIPPHLLQYMDNAAEYVKGKERVLVERIEELPLKERWGVLRGLRQRVRDADFYRHLNPLSLMELKSLGSLDKALASKIMLGEVIGSYVEYMLTRDTSFKAYALYIAERIDPSMLEPMYRPVLESIIVGDEKKLLFHLGREIGFDLIELISIKLTEEYSRSGAIDQALVKRAIAIGMRLLNYMKGREGLARRIEKTGLRGRLDTRGTVYKRIRLSNEIVYRRHRRRQRMIGIVDVSGSMARFALWSILSLAVLFPSVSYIVLFSERSNVYRSPVKKTARMLAGFLEKLYTEGFKGYTNISDALRRAGELALRSNSKTMVLFSDLKQTIPDVDPWIVAGELVKKGLKVIIVVPRSIEEETIEKYRKEGCDVVVVENPENIANILKRRINLKNRV
;
A
#
# COMPACT_ATOMS: atom_id res chain seq x y z
N MET A 1 27.98 -10.85 61.88
CA MET A 1 26.76 -10.09 61.53
C MET A 1 25.73 -11.08 61.02
N ARG A 2 24.60 -11.22 61.71
CA ARG A 2 23.60 -12.25 61.42
C ARG A 2 22.67 -11.78 60.31
N TYR A 3 22.40 -12.66 59.35
CA TYR A 3 21.57 -12.41 58.16
C TYR A 3 20.14 -11.95 58.51
N SER A 4 19.66 -12.22 59.73
CA SER A 4 18.34 -11.79 60.23
C SER A 4 18.23 -10.27 60.42
N ASP A 5 19.28 -9.65 60.96
CA ASP A 5 19.27 -8.23 61.33
C ASP A 5 19.20 -7.37 60.06
N ASN A 6 19.87 -7.81 58.98
CA ASN A 6 19.79 -7.18 57.66
C ASN A 6 18.41 -7.32 57.00
N VAL A 7 17.65 -8.38 57.29
CA VAL A 7 16.30 -8.58 56.72
C VAL A 7 15.27 -7.72 57.46
N GLU A 8 15.39 -7.58 58.78
CA GLU A 8 14.56 -6.65 59.55
C GLU A 8 14.85 -5.19 59.20
N GLU A 9 16.11 -4.83 58.99
CA GLU A 9 16.51 -3.49 58.55
C GLU A 9 16.03 -3.20 57.12
N LEU A 10 16.12 -4.18 56.20
CA LEU A 10 15.52 -4.09 54.86
C LEU A 10 14.00 -3.92 54.90
N ARG A 11 13.31 -4.69 55.76
CA ARG A 11 11.85 -4.56 55.93
C ARG A 11 11.48 -3.18 56.45
N ARG A 12 12.23 -2.67 57.43
CA ARG A 12 12.00 -1.34 58.01
C ARG A 12 12.19 -0.22 56.97
N LEU A 13 13.24 -0.29 56.15
CA LEU A 13 13.49 0.66 55.06
C LEU A 13 12.43 0.59 53.95
N ILE A 14 11.93 -0.60 53.63
CA ILE A 14 10.84 -0.79 52.67
C ILE A 14 9.54 -0.22 53.22
N ASP A 15 9.20 -0.49 54.48
CA ASP A 15 7.98 0.02 55.12
C ASP A 15 7.99 1.54 55.25
N GLU A 16 9.14 2.14 55.56
CA GLU A 16 9.31 3.59 55.65
C GLU A 16 9.18 4.26 54.28
N ARG A 17 9.74 3.64 53.23
CA ARG A 17 9.60 4.10 51.84
C ARG A 17 8.17 3.97 51.32
N ILE A 18 7.47 2.90 51.68
CA ILE A 18 6.05 2.70 51.35
C ILE A 18 5.19 3.78 52.03
N ARG A 19 5.48 4.15 53.28
CA ARG A 19 4.75 5.23 53.98
C ARG A 19 4.90 6.59 53.29
N VAL A 20 6.12 6.97 52.91
CA VAL A 20 6.37 8.24 52.19
C VAL A 20 5.60 8.28 50.86
N GLU A 21 5.61 7.18 50.11
CA GLU A 21 4.88 7.08 48.83
C GLU A 21 3.36 7.09 49.00
N LEU A 22 2.84 6.56 50.12
CA LEU A 22 1.41 6.60 50.48
C LEU A 22 0.94 8.01 50.87
N ASP A 23 1.79 8.80 51.53
CA ASP A 23 1.47 10.19 51.87
C ASP A 23 1.49 11.10 50.62
N GLU A 24 2.44 10.93 49.70
CA GLU A 24 2.39 11.60 48.38
C GLU A 24 1.13 11.23 47.59
N LEU A 25 0.64 10.00 47.76
CA LEU A 25 -0.55 9.49 47.09
C LEU A 25 -1.84 10.15 47.59
N LYS A 26 -1.90 10.53 48.87
CA LYS A 26 -3.04 11.30 49.40
C LYS A 26 -3.20 12.66 48.72
N GLU A 27 -2.08 13.30 48.36
CA GLU A 27 -2.12 14.58 47.63
C GLU A 27 -2.57 14.39 46.16
N THR A 28 -2.10 13.33 45.48
CA THR A 28 -2.45 13.06 44.07
C THR A 28 -3.84 12.45 43.87
N LEU A 29 -4.40 11.76 44.87
CA LEU A 29 -5.76 11.21 44.81
C LEU A 29 -6.84 12.28 44.58
N GLY A 30 -6.57 13.54 44.95
CA GLY A 30 -7.44 14.67 44.66
C GLY A 30 -7.66 14.94 43.16
N GLU A 31 -6.69 14.55 42.31
CA GLU A 31 -6.71 14.75 40.87
C GLU A 31 -7.47 13.63 40.13
N PHE A 32 -7.62 12.45 40.75
CA PHE A 32 -8.23 11.26 40.15
C PHE A 32 -9.69 11.03 40.58
N LYS A 33 -10.36 12.05 41.12
CA LYS A 33 -11.72 11.97 41.72
C LYS A 33 -12.82 11.32 40.86
N LYS A 34 -12.63 11.20 39.54
CA LYS A 34 -13.58 10.58 38.61
C LYS A 34 -13.13 9.21 38.06
N ALA A 35 -11.92 8.75 38.38
CA ALA A 35 -11.38 7.49 37.87
C ALA A 35 -11.94 6.28 38.66
N PRO A 36 -12.22 5.14 37.99
CA PRO A 36 -12.60 3.90 38.67
C PRO A 36 -11.55 3.46 39.71
N ILE A 37 -11.99 3.05 40.89
CA ILE A 37 -11.14 2.64 42.02
C ILE A 37 -10.12 1.57 41.60
N ASP A 38 -10.51 0.60 40.77
CA ASP A 38 -9.63 -0.48 40.32
C ASP A 38 -8.41 0.04 39.53
N LYS A 39 -8.59 1.11 38.74
CA LYS A 39 -7.50 1.74 37.98
C LYS A 39 -6.59 2.55 38.87
N VAL A 40 -7.13 3.18 39.90
CA VAL A 40 -6.37 3.90 40.93
C VAL A 40 -5.52 2.92 41.73
N VAL A 41 -6.07 1.77 42.11
CA VAL A 41 -5.34 0.69 42.81
C VAL A 41 -4.23 0.14 41.93
N LEU A 42 -4.49 -0.10 40.64
CA LEU A 42 -3.48 -0.56 39.69
C LEU A 42 -2.35 0.47 39.50
N TYR A 43 -2.68 1.75 39.40
CA TYR A 43 -1.71 2.85 39.33
C TYR A 43 -0.81 2.88 40.56
N ILE A 44 -1.39 2.76 41.76
CA ILE A 44 -0.65 2.72 43.03
C ILE A 44 0.35 1.57 43.03
N GLY A 45 -0.10 0.36 42.65
CA GLY A 45 0.76 -0.82 42.59
C GLY A 45 1.91 -0.67 41.60
N MET A 46 1.65 -0.09 40.43
CA MET A 46 2.70 0.13 39.41
C MET A 46 3.64 1.29 39.78
N LYS A 47 3.15 2.34 40.45
CA LYS A 47 3.97 3.46 40.96
C LYS A 47 4.99 2.97 41.98
N LEU A 48 4.55 2.13 42.94
CA LEU A 48 5.41 1.53 43.96
C LEU A 48 6.44 0.57 43.34
N ALA A 49 6.03 -0.25 42.37
CA ALA A 49 6.97 -1.13 41.66
C ALA A 49 8.06 -0.32 40.92
N LEU A 50 7.68 0.79 40.27
CA LEU A 50 8.63 1.66 39.57
C LEU A 50 9.61 2.35 40.51
N SER A 51 9.16 2.81 41.69
CA SER A 51 10.04 3.47 42.68
C SER A 51 11.02 2.50 43.36
N MET A 52 10.74 1.20 43.31
CA MET A 52 11.66 0.14 43.76
C MET A 52 12.68 -0.27 42.67
N ILE A 53 12.33 -0.13 41.38
CA ILE A 53 13.19 -0.57 40.26
C ILE A 53 14.23 0.49 39.88
N THR A 54 13.93 1.78 40.04
CA THR A 54 14.85 2.85 39.65
C THR A 54 14.86 3.98 40.67
N SER A 55 16.05 4.51 40.97
CA SER A 55 16.26 5.66 41.87
C SER A 55 16.34 6.99 41.13
N ASN A 56 16.26 6.98 39.79
CA ASN A 56 16.40 8.18 38.97
C ASN A 56 15.07 8.97 38.95
N SER A 57 15.07 10.12 39.63
CA SER A 57 13.88 10.97 39.82
C SER A 57 13.28 11.50 38.52
N VAL A 58 14.11 11.81 37.51
CA VAL A 58 13.67 12.32 36.21
C VAL A 58 12.97 11.23 35.41
N LEU A 59 13.56 10.03 35.37
CA LEU A 59 12.98 8.88 34.67
C LEU A 59 11.69 8.40 35.35
N LEU A 60 11.64 8.45 36.70
CA LEU A 60 10.45 8.17 37.48
C LEU A 60 9.30 9.13 37.17
N ALA A 61 9.58 10.42 37.06
CA ALA A 61 8.56 11.41 36.71
C ALA A 61 7.98 11.17 35.30
N GLU A 62 8.83 10.87 34.31
CA GLU A 62 8.40 10.58 32.94
C GLU A 62 7.56 9.29 32.87
N LEU A 63 8.00 8.22 33.55
CA LEU A 63 7.28 6.95 33.58
C LEU A 63 5.95 7.08 34.33
N ARG A 64 5.90 7.85 35.43
CA ARG A 64 4.65 8.17 36.15
C ARG A 64 3.66 8.88 35.24
N GLY A 65 4.12 9.88 34.46
CA GLY A 65 3.30 10.60 33.49
C GLY A 65 2.67 9.67 32.43
N LYS A 66 3.49 8.78 31.83
CA LYS A 66 3.00 7.78 30.87
C LYS A 66 2.02 6.78 31.49
N LEU A 67 2.20 6.44 32.77
CA LEU A 67 1.33 5.51 33.48
C LEU A 67 -0.06 6.12 33.73
N ILE A 68 -0.10 7.39 34.16
CA ILE A 68 -1.34 8.17 34.30
C ILE A 68 -2.09 8.24 32.95
N GLU A 69 -1.37 8.49 31.87
CA GLU A 69 -1.92 8.56 30.50
C GLU A 69 -2.47 7.20 30.04
N SER A 70 -1.70 6.14 30.23
CA SER A 70 -2.08 4.78 29.79
C SER A 70 -3.29 4.22 30.54
N LEU A 71 -3.42 4.52 31.84
CA LEU A 71 -4.55 4.10 32.65
C LEU A 71 -5.77 5.03 32.49
N GLY A 72 -5.58 6.20 31.89
CA GLY A 72 -6.63 7.20 31.66
C GLY A 72 -7.17 7.76 32.97
N LEU A 73 -6.28 8.10 33.90
CA LEU A 73 -6.64 8.56 35.25
C LEU A 73 -7.02 10.06 35.30
N THR A 74 -6.68 10.82 34.26
CA THR A 74 -7.03 12.24 34.11
C THR A 74 -7.99 12.47 32.93
N ASP A 75 -8.91 13.43 33.07
CA ASP A 75 -9.79 13.88 31.99
C ASP A 75 -8.92 14.50 30.88
N ARG A 76 -8.87 13.83 29.71
CA ARG A 76 -8.13 14.25 28.51
C ARG A 76 -8.29 15.75 28.21
N THR A 77 -7.20 16.51 28.34
CA THR A 77 -6.97 17.69 27.49
C THR A 77 -5.47 17.84 27.22
N GLN A 78 -4.91 16.98 26.37
CA GLN A 78 -3.83 17.29 25.43
C GLN A 78 -3.47 16.02 24.64
N VAL A 79 -4.42 15.57 23.82
CA VAL A 79 -4.01 14.96 22.55
C VAL A 79 -3.68 16.15 21.66
N GLU A 80 -2.43 16.30 21.23
CA GLU A 80 -2.13 17.22 20.13
C GLU A 80 -3.01 16.81 18.92
N PRO A 81 -3.93 17.67 18.47
CA PRO A 81 -4.78 17.33 17.33
C PRO A 81 -3.93 17.37 16.06
N SER A 82 -3.86 16.24 15.37
CA SER A 82 -3.12 16.05 14.12
C SER A 82 -3.81 16.68 12.90
N GLY A 83 -4.53 17.79 13.03
CA GLY A 83 -5.27 18.46 11.96
C GLY A 83 -5.14 19.99 12.02
N THR A 84 -5.28 20.64 10.86
CA THR A 84 -5.29 22.11 10.78
C THR A 84 -6.48 22.65 11.59
N VAL A 85 -6.19 23.45 12.62
CA VAL A 85 -7.17 23.98 13.58
C VAL A 85 -7.50 25.43 13.23
N GLU A 86 -8.77 25.73 13.01
CA GLU A 86 -9.25 27.10 12.90
C GLU A 86 -9.69 27.61 14.28
N LEU A 87 -9.07 28.69 14.73
CA LEU A 87 -9.45 29.40 15.95
C LEU A 87 -10.44 30.53 15.60
N PHE A 88 -11.56 30.59 16.32
CA PHE A 88 -12.52 31.67 16.15
C PHE A 88 -13.19 32.03 17.48
N THR A 89 -13.60 33.29 17.60
CA THR A 89 -14.32 33.80 18.77
C THR A 89 -15.83 33.64 18.59
N LEU A 90 -16.55 33.15 19.60
CA LEU A 90 -18.01 33.04 19.54
C LEU A 90 -18.68 34.39 19.25
N ASP A 91 -19.59 34.45 18.30
CA ASP A 91 -20.38 35.65 18.02
C ASP A 91 -21.35 35.95 19.18
N GLU A 92 -21.16 37.10 19.84
CA GLU A 92 -21.97 37.46 21.00
C GLU A 92 -23.43 37.79 20.65
N LYS A 93 -23.71 38.32 19.46
CA LYS A 93 -25.07 38.67 19.04
C LYS A 93 -25.87 37.39 18.79
N LEU A 94 -25.26 36.43 18.10
CA LEU A 94 -25.86 35.14 17.81
C LEU A 94 -26.06 34.33 19.11
N TYR A 95 -25.07 34.37 20.01
CA TYR A 95 -25.13 33.76 21.33
C TYR A 95 -26.29 34.30 22.20
N ARG A 96 -26.42 35.63 22.29
CA ARG A 96 -27.51 36.28 23.06
C ARG A 96 -28.89 36.02 22.45
N ARG A 97 -28.99 35.92 21.11
CA ARG A 97 -30.24 35.61 20.41
C ARG A 97 -30.74 34.19 20.71
N LEU A 98 -29.82 33.23 20.80
CA LEU A 98 -30.12 31.83 21.15
C LEU A 98 -30.59 31.65 22.60
N GLY A 99 -30.11 32.47 23.53
CA GLY A 99 -30.60 32.46 24.92
C GLY A 99 -32.09 32.80 25.05
N ARG A 100 -32.67 33.53 24.07
CA ARG A 100 -34.06 33.99 24.10
C ARG A 100 -35.04 33.09 23.33
N THR A 101 -34.56 32.27 22.41
CA THR A 101 -35.39 31.44 21.51
C THR A 101 -35.22 29.95 21.84
N ARG A 102 -36.25 29.12 21.61
CA ARG A 102 -36.22 27.67 21.88
C ARG A 102 -36.22 26.82 20.61
N PHE A 103 -36.80 27.36 19.54
CA PHE A 103 -36.87 26.77 18.21
C PHE A 103 -36.44 27.79 17.16
N LEU A 104 -35.60 27.37 16.22
CA LEU A 104 -35.09 28.21 15.14
C LEU A 104 -35.03 27.41 13.83
N THR A 105 -35.03 28.11 12.70
CA THR A 105 -34.69 27.53 11.39
C THR A 105 -33.28 27.95 10.99
N ILE A 106 -32.63 27.17 10.13
CA ILE A 106 -31.29 27.51 9.61
C ILE A 106 -31.32 28.87 8.89
N SER A 107 -32.36 29.14 8.10
CA SER A 107 -32.58 30.43 7.43
C SER A 107 -32.82 31.60 8.38
N GLY A 108 -33.34 31.35 9.59
CA GLY A 108 -33.46 32.36 10.65
C GLY A 108 -32.17 32.64 11.42
N MET A 109 -31.17 31.74 11.32
CA MET A 109 -29.85 31.91 11.94
C MET A 109 -28.79 32.42 10.98
N LEU A 110 -28.82 31.93 9.74
CA LEU A 110 -27.84 32.25 8.70
C LEU A 110 -28.55 32.92 7.52
N GLY A 111 -28.33 34.21 7.37
CA GLY A 111 -28.81 35.04 6.26
C GLY A 111 -27.73 35.29 5.20
N GLU A 112 -28.05 36.05 4.14
CA GLU A 112 -27.07 36.44 3.11
C GLU A 112 -25.90 37.26 3.69
N GLU A 113 -26.23 38.16 4.62
CA GLU A 113 -25.27 39.03 5.31
C GLU A 113 -24.51 38.33 6.44
N SER A 114 -24.72 37.03 6.67
CA SER A 114 -24.07 36.36 7.80
C SER A 114 -22.55 36.39 7.69
N SER A 115 -21.89 36.72 8.80
CA SER A 115 -20.43 36.84 8.87
C SER A 115 -19.75 35.47 8.97
N ARG A 116 -18.46 35.39 8.62
CA ARG A 116 -17.64 34.17 8.82
C ARG A 116 -17.74 33.67 10.27
N ARG A 117 -17.73 34.60 11.24
CA ARG A 117 -17.82 34.32 12.67
C ARG A 117 -19.15 33.68 13.07
N GLU A 118 -20.26 34.15 12.50
CA GLU A 118 -21.59 33.58 12.75
C GLU A 118 -21.70 32.15 12.20
N ILE A 119 -21.13 31.89 11.02
CA ILE A 119 -21.15 30.56 10.39
C ILE A 119 -20.30 29.56 11.20
N LEU A 120 -19.09 29.95 11.61
CA LEU A 120 -18.24 29.11 12.47
C LEU A 120 -18.88 28.87 13.84
N THR A 121 -19.55 29.88 14.39
CA THR A 121 -20.32 29.75 15.64
C THR A 121 -21.42 28.70 15.51
N TYR A 122 -22.17 28.71 14.40
CA TYR A 122 -23.19 27.69 14.12
C TYR A 122 -22.59 26.27 14.06
N ILE A 123 -21.50 26.09 13.30
CA ILE A 123 -20.80 24.79 13.17
C ILE A 123 -20.38 24.27 14.53
N TRP A 124 -19.74 25.12 15.34
CA TRP A 124 -19.30 24.75 16.68
C TRP A 124 -20.46 24.40 17.61
N MET A 125 -21.57 25.16 17.59
CA MET A 125 -22.75 24.87 18.40
C MET A 125 -23.42 23.55 18.00
N ARG A 126 -23.41 23.19 16.70
CA ARG A 126 -23.87 21.87 16.23
C ARG A 126 -22.94 20.75 16.68
N LYS A 127 -21.62 20.98 16.68
CA LYS A 127 -20.61 20.04 17.20
C LYS A 127 -20.77 19.80 18.70
N ALA A 128 -20.91 20.88 19.47
CA ALA A 128 -21.03 20.85 20.93
C ALA A 128 -22.38 20.30 21.43
N GLY A 129 -23.33 19.99 20.52
CA GLY A 129 -24.65 19.46 20.88
C GLY A 129 -25.62 20.52 21.41
N ILE A 130 -25.23 21.80 21.43
CA ILE A 130 -26.07 22.94 21.82
C ILE A 130 -27.23 23.12 20.84
N LEU A 131 -26.96 22.93 19.55
CA LEU A 131 -27.98 22.92 18.50
C LEU A 131 -28.28 21.50 18.06
N LYS A 132 -29.53 21.05 18.24
CA LYS A 132 -30.01 19.73 17.82
C LYS A 132 -31.03 19.89 16.70
N LYS A 133 -30.80 19.24 15.54
CA LYS A 133 -31.71 19.25 14.40
C LYS A 133 -32.80 18.19 14.59
N ARG A 134 -34.07 18.57 14.47
CA ARG A 134 -35.23 17.66 14.45
C ARG A 134 -35.53 17.15 13.03
N SER A 135 -36.31 16.07 12.94
CA SER A 135 -36.75 15.45 11.67
C SER A 135 -37.47 16.42 10.73
N ASN A 136 -38.17 17.42 11.28
CA ASN A 136 -38.84 18.49 10.52
C ASN A 136 -37.91 19.63 10.06
N GLY A 137 -36.59 19.52 10.26
CA GLY A 137 -35.61 20.53 9.86
C GLY A 137 -35.43 21.71 10.82
N SER A 138 -36.23 21.79 11.89
CA SER A 138 -36.07 22.80 12.95
C SER A 138 -34.87 22.51 13.86
N LEU A 139 -34.26 23.56 14.39
CA LEU A 139 -33.17 23.51 15.36
C LEU A 139 -33.72 23.79 16.76
N VAL A 140 -33.37 22.93 17.71
CA VAL A 140 -33.65 23.08 19.14
C VAL A 140 -32.37 23.49 19.85
N VAL A 141 -32.49 24.51 20.69
CA VAL A 141 -31.39 25.00 21.53
C VAL A 141 -31.44 24.31 22.88
N ASP A 142 -30.34 23.65 23.25
CA ASP A 142 -30.11 23.10 24.57
C ASP A 142 -29.55 24.19 25.49
N ARG A 143 -30.41 24.78 26.32
CA ARG A 143 -30.06 25.96 27.14
C ARG A 143 -29.12 25.61 28.30
N ASP A 144 -29.21 24.39 28.81
CA ASP A 144 -28.38 23.94 29.92
C ASP A 144 -26.93 23.80 29.43
N GLU A 145 -26.72 23.20 28.26
CA GLU A 145 -25.41 23.17 27.61
C GLU A 145 -24.93 24.56 27.18
N LEU A 146 -25.82 25.41 26.62
CA LEU A 146 -25.45 26.78 26.24
C LEU A 146 -24.88 27.54 27.46
N SER A 147 -25.50 27.45 28.63
CA SER A 147 -25.08 28.16 29.85
C SER A 147 -23.65 27.85 30.34
N ARG A 148 -23.07 26.71 29.91
CA ARG A 148 -21.72 26.28 30.30
C ARG A 148 -20.61 27.00 29.56
N TYR A 149 -20.93 27.68 28.47
CA TYR A 149 -19.96 28.35 27.61
C TYR A 149 -20.07 29.88 27.78
N ARG A 150 -18.97 30.60 27.57
CA ARG A 150 -18.96 32.08 27.62
C ARG A 150 -18.94 32.66 26.22
N ALA A 151 -19.81 33.64 25.98
CA ALA A 151 -19.79 34.47 24.77
C ALA A 151 -18.41 35.17 24.65
N GLY A 152 -17.91 35.33 23.42
CA GLY A 152 -16.60 35.96 23.16
C GLY A 152 -15.38 35.08 23.42
N SER A 153 -15.53 33.88 24.00
CA SER A 153 -14.41 32.94 24.16
C SER A 153 -13.97 32.36 22.82
N THR A 154 -12.68 32.02 22.72
CA THR A 154 -12.06 31.45 21.51
C THR A 154 -12.18 29.95 21.53
N TYR A 155 -12.71 29.37 20.44
CA TYR A 155 -12.90 27.94 20.28
C TYR A 155 -12.21 27.41 19.04
N ARG A 156 -12.01 26.10 19.02
CA ARG A 156 -11.29 25.35 18.00
C ARG A 156 -12.28 24.55 17.15
N LEU A 157 -12.14 24.65 15.83
CA LEU A 157 -12.80 23.78 14.87
C LEU A 157 -11.76 23.08 14.01
N GLU A 158 -11.98 21.80 13.75
CA GLU A 158 -11.19 21.02 12.80
C GLU A 158 -11.88 21.04 11.43
N LEU A 159 -11.10 20.84 10.37
CA LEU A 159 -11.66 20.74 9.02
C LEU A 159 -12.72 19.64 8.88
N ASN A 160 -12.60 18.55 9.64
CA ASN A 160 -13.59 17.47 9.66
C ASN A 160 -14.93 17.91 10.25
N ASP A 161 -14.92 18.83 11.22
CA ASP A 161 -16.15 19.41 11.76
C ASP A 161 -16.84 20.26 10.69
N ILE A 162 -16.06 21.07 9.95
CA ILE A 162 -16.57 21.88 8.84
C ILE A 162 -17.18 20.98 7.74
N LYS A 163 -16.48 19.89 7.38
CA LYS A 163 -16.95 18.88 6.40
C LYS A 163 -18.28 18.22 6.81
N ARG A 164 -18.53 18.01 8.11
CA ARG A 164 -19.72 17.32 8.62
C ARG A 164 -21.02 18.08 8.34
N PHE A 165 -20.95 19.42 8.27
CA PHE A 165 -22.13 20.28 8.15
C PHE A 165 -22.29 20.92 6.76
N LEU A 166 -21.57 20.43 5.74
CA LEU A 166 -21.65 20.92 4.36
C LEU A 166 -23.07 20.94 3.80
N GLY A 167 -23.85 19.89 4.07
CA GLY A 167 -25.23 19.78 3.60
C GLY A 167 -26.26 20.57 4.42
N GLU A 168 -25.86 21.19 5.55
CA GLU A 168 -26.77 21.99 6.38
C GLU A 168 -26.67 23.49 6.06
N ILE A 169 -25.48 23.98 5.69
CA ILE A 169 -25.22 25.42 5.49
C ILE A 169 -25.49 25.81 4.03
N PRO A 170 -26.19 26.93 3.77
CA PRO A 170 -26.43 27.41 2.42
C PRO A 170 -25.15 27.57 1.61
N SER A 171 -25.14 27.01 0.39
CA SER A 171 -23.95 26.90 -0.45
C SER A 171 -23.20 28.23 -0.67
N ARG A 172 -23.94 29.32 -0.84
CA ARG A 172 -23.44 30.70 -1.03
C ARG A 172 -22.55 31.22 0.11
N LEU A 173 -22.73 30.75 1.33
CA LEU A 173 -22.01 31.25 2.51
C LEU A 173 -20.61 30.66 2.65
N TRP A 174 -20.32 29.54 1.99
CA TRP A 174 -19.04 28.85 2.11
C TRP A 174 -17.84 29.66 1.58
N GLY A 175 -18.07 30.60 0.66
CA GLY A 175 -17.04 31.54 0.19
C GLY A 175 -16.46 32.41 1.31
N LYS A 176 -17.21 32.61 2.42
CA LYS A 176 -16.76 33.37 3.58
C LYS A 176 -15.93 32.53 4.58
N VAL A 177 -16.10 31.20 4.58
CA VAL A 177 -15.42 30.27 5.50
C VAL A 177 -14.16 29.69 4.85
N LEU A 178 -14.30 29.15 3.64
CA LEU A 178 -13.22 28.54 2.88
C LEU A 178 -12.40 29.61 2.15
N THR A 179 -11.59 30.32 2.94
CA THR A 179 -10.65 31.37 2.49
C THR A 179 -9.35 30.76 1.96
N GLU A 180 -8.60 31.53 1.16
CA GLU A 180 -7.31 31.08 0.61
C GLU A 180 -6.31 30.75 1.73
N ASP A 181 -6.23 31.58 2.77
CA ASP A 181 -5.36 31.34 3.93
C ASP A 181 -5.67 30.01 4.63
N LEU A 182 -6.96 29.71 4.79
CA LEU A 182 -7.37 28.43 5.38
C LEU A 182 -6.92 27.29 4.48
N LEU A 183 -7.21 27.34 3.17
CA LEU A 183 -6.83 26.30 2.20
C LEU A 183 -5.31 26.08 2.12
N ASN A 184 -4.51 27.15 2.22
CA ASN A 184 -3.05 27.09 2.26
C ASN A 184 -2.54 26.28 3.46
N SER A 185 -3.17 26.44 4.61
CA SER A 185 -2.78 25.77 5.86
C SER A 185 -3.25 24.31 5.97
N VAL A 186 -4.08 23.82 5.04
CA VAL A 186 -4.64 22.45 5.09
C VAL A 186 -3.62 21.42 4.61
N LYS A 187 -3.51 20.29 5.33
CA LYS A 187 -2.74 19.12 4.86
C LYS A 187 -3.31 18.57 3.56
N THR A 188 -2.45 18.01 2.71
CA THR A 188 -2.85 17.59 1.36
C THR A 188 -3.95 16.53 1.33
N GLY A 189 -3.92 15.54 2.23
CA GLY A 189 -4.99 14.55 2.34
C GLY A 189 -6.35 15.14 2.74
N ASP A 190 -6.34 16.16 3.59
CA ASP A 190 -7.55 16.86 4.02
C ASP A 190 -8.15 17.72 2.91
N LEU A 191 -7.29 18.33 2.09
CA LEU A 191 -7.67 19.09 0.90
C LEU A 191 -8.32 18.19 -0.16
N VAL A 192 -7.75 17.00 -0.43
CA VAL A 192 -8.34 16.00 -1.33
C VAL A 192 -9.75 15.62 -0.86
N SER A 193 -9.88 15.32 0.43
CA SER A 193 -11.17 14.97 1.03
C SER A 193 -12.17 16.13 1.02
N LEU A 194 -11.70 17.38 1.14
CA LEU A 194 -12.55 18.56 1.03
C LEU A 194 -13.06 18.71 -0.41
N ALA A 195 -12.17 18.64 -1.40
CA ALA A 195 -12.52 18.77 -2.81
C ALA A 195 -13.50 17.68 -3.27
N GLU A 196 -13.31 16.43 -2.86
CA GLU A 196 -14.23 15.31 -3.16
C GLU A 196 -15.67 15.60 -2.70
N LYS A 197 -15.85 16.16 -1.49
CA LYS A 197 -17.17 16.38 -0.90
C LYS A 197 -17.77 17.74 -1.25
N PHE A 198 -16.94 18.76 -1.50
CA PHE A 198 -17.38 20.14 -1.66
C PHE A 198 -17.54 20.58 -3.12
N TYR A 199 -16.88 19.90 -4.06
CA TYR A 199 -16.88 20.37 -5.45
C TYR A 199 -18.29 20.42 -6.05
N GLY A 200 -18.64 21.57 -6.63
CA GLY A 200 -19.94 21.81 -7.25
C GLY A 200 -20.99 22.43 -6.31
N PHE A 201 -20.66 22.66 -5.03
CA PHE A 201 -21.56 23.38 -4.12
C PHE A 201 -21.47 24.90 -4.33
N ASN A 202 -20.28 25.48 -4.54
CA ASN A 202 -20.10 26.92 -4.71
C ASN A 202 -18.95 27.25 -5.67
N HIS A 203 -19.26 27.99 -6.74
CA HIS A 203 -18.31 28.29 -7.81
C HIS A 203 -17.07 29.10 -7.37
N SER A 204 -17.22 30.01 -6.40
CA SER A 204 -16.11 30.81 -5.88
C SER A 204 -15.13 29.94 -5.10
N VAL A 205 -15.65 29.05 -4.25
CA VAL A 205 -14.82 28.11 -3.48
C VAL A 205 -14.21 27.06 -4.40
N ASP A 206 -14.95 26.56 -5.40
CA ASP A 206 -14.40 25.63 -6.39
C ASP A 206 -13.17 26.22 -7.09
N SER A 207 -13.24 27.50 -7.47
CA SER A 207 -12.11 28.20 -8.11
C SER A 207 -10.90 28.30 -7.18
N ARG A 208 -11.11 28.55 -5.88
CA ARG A 208 -10.03 28.59 -4.88
C ARG A 208 -9.42 27.20 -4.65
N ILE A 209 -10.24 26.17 -4.52
CA ILE A 209 -9.78 24.78 -4.37
C ILE A 209 -8.97 24.35 -5.60
N ILE A 210 -9.45 24.68 -6.81
CA ILE A 210 -8.73 24.40 -8.06
C ILE A 210 -7.39 25.14 -8.08
N GLY A 211 -7.37 26.43 -7.70
CA GLY A 211 -6.15 27.24 -7.63
C GLY A 211 -5.11 26.65 -6.68
N GLU A 212 -5.54 26.25 -5.48
CA GLU A 212 -4.67 25.65 -4.47
C GLU A 212 -4.13 24.28 -4.89
N LEU A 213 -4.98 23.40 -5.41
CA LEU A 213 -4.53 22.10 -5.95
C LEU A 213 -3.53 22.29 -7.09
N ARG A 214 -3.77 23.27 -7.97
CA ARG A 214 -2.87 23.59 -9.08
C ARG A 214 -1.52 24.11 -8.57
N ARG A 215 -1.51 24.98 -7.56
CA ARG A 215 -0.28 25.45 -6.92
C ARG A 215 0.55 24.28 -6.40
N ARG A 216 -0.06 23.37 -5.64
CA ARG A 216 0.64 22.20 -5.09
C ARG A 216 1.20 21.27 -6.18
N ILE A 217 0.49 21.11 -7.29
CA ILE A 217 0.99 20.35 -8.44
C ILE A 217 2.23 21.00 -9.06
N VAL A 218 2.23 22.33 -9.18
CA VAL A 218 3.41 23.07 -9.66
C VAL A 218 4.58 22.99 -8.66
N GLU A 219 4.29 22.96 -7.35
CA GLU A 219 5.28 22.78 -6.27
C GLU A 219 5.80 21.33 -6.15
N GLY A 220 5.26 20.39 -6.92
CA GLY A 220 5.76 19.01 -7.03
C GLY A 220 4.91 17.93 -6.34
N TRP A 221 3.77 18.29 -5.74
CA TRP A 221 2.82 17.28 -5.25
C TRP A 221 2.05 16.66 -6.41
N MET A 222 2.04 15.32 -6.52
CA MET A 222 1.25 14.61 -7.53
C MET A 222 0.20 13.71 -6.86
N PRO A 223 -1.09 13.80 -7.26
CA PRO A 223 -2.13 12.92 -6.74
C PRO A 223 -1.81 11.44 -7.01
N SER A 224 -1.99 10.59 -6.00
CA SER A 224 -1.93 9.13 -6.18
C SER A 224 -3.07 8.64 -7.08
N PHE A 225 -3.03 7.37 -7.52
CA PHE A 225 -4.13 6.78 -8.31
C PHE A 225 -5.49 6.89 -7.60
N ASN A 226 -5.50 6.65 -6.28
CA ASN A 226 -6.73 6.75 -5.48
C ASN A 226 -7.19 8.20 -5.30
N ASP A 227 -6.27 9.14 -5.07
CA ASP A 227 -6.62 10.56 -4.97
C ASP A 227 -7.14 11.08 -6.30
N ALA A 228 -6.55 10.65 -7.42
CA ALA A 228 -7.00 11.03 -8.75
C ALA A 228 -8.44 10.60 -9.02
N ARG A 229 -8.80 9.37 -8.61
CA ARG A 229 -10.17 8.87 -8.71
C ARG A 229 -11.15 9.67 -7.85
N ARG A 230 -10.75 10.06 -6.64
CA ARG A 230 -11.58 10.91 -5.74
C ARG A 230 -11.75 12.32 -6.29
N LEU A 231 -10.76 12.81 -7.04
CA LEU A 231 -10.74 14.15 -7.63
C LEU A 231 -11.16 14.19 -9.10
N GLU A 232 -11.72 13.11 -9.66
CA GLU A 232 -12.06 12.98 -11.09
C GLU A 232 -12.83 14.19 -11.64
N LYS A 233 -13.78 14.74 -10.86
CA LYS A 233 -14.61 15.88 -11.26
C LYS A 233 -13.86 17.22 -11.33
N VAL A 234 -12.73 17.33 -10.63
CA VAL A 234 -11.96 18.57 -10.44
C VAL A 234 -10.69 18.55 -11.30
N LEU A 235 -10.08 17.37 -11.47
CA LEU A 235 -8.75 17.22 -12.09
C LEU A 235 -8.64 17.85 -13.47
N GLY A 236 -9.65 17.75 -14.33
CA GLY A 236 -9.58 18.34 -15.67
C GLY A 236 -9.33 19.85 -15.65
N ARG A 237 -9.95 20.56 -14.70
CA ARG A 237 -9.73 22.00 -14.50
C ARG A 237 -8.39 22.30 -13.84
N VAL A 238 -7.96 21.46 -12.88
CA VAL A 238 -6.68 21.62 -12.17
C VAL A 238 -5.50 21.44 -13.12
N LEU A 239 -5.56 20.42 -13.97
CA LEU A 239 -4.49 20.06 -14.90
C LEU A 239 -4.46 20.93 -16.16
N LYS A 240 -5.48 21.77 -16.37
CA LYS A 240 -5.56 22.65 -17.53
C LYS A 240 -4.31 23.54 -17.61
N GLY A 241 -3.57 23.45 -18.71
CA GLY A 241 -2.37 24.26 -18.96
C GLY A 241 -1.17 23.96 -18.05
N VAL A 242 -1.18 22.85 -17.31
CA VAL A 242 0.00 22.39 -16.56
C VAL A 242 1.04 21.87 -17.55
N LYS A 243 2.24 22.44 -17.51
CA LYS A 243 3.38 22.05 -18.37
C LYS A 243 4.40 21.14 -17.67
N ALA A 244 4.25 20.94 -16.36
CA ALA A 244 5.09 20.05 -15.57
C ALA A 244 5.00 18.61 -16.09
N ASP A 245 5.96 17.76 -15.71
CA ASP A 245 5.90 16.35 -16.04
C ASP A 245 4.87 15.64 -15.17
N ILE A 246 3.79 15.18 -15.81
CA ILE A 246 2.63 14.60 -15.13
C ILE A 246 2.70 13.06 -15.20
N PRO A 247 2.42 12.36 -14.09
CA PRO A 247 2.28 10.91 -14.08
C PRO A 247 1.24 10.38 -15.10
N PRO A 248 1.46 9.19 -15.69
CA PRO A 248 0.58 8.67 -16.74
C PRO A 248 -0.88 8.49 -16.33
N HIS A 249 -1.16 8.14 -15.06
CA HIS A 249 -2.51 7.92 -14.57
C HIS A 249 -3.39 9.17 -14.54
N LEU A 250 -2.77 10.36 -14.60
CA LEU A 250 -3.47 11.64 -14.64
C LEU A 250 -3.79 12.12 -16.06
N LEU A 251 -3.12 11.58 -17.08
CA LEU A 251 -3.28 12.00 -18.47
C LEU A 251 -4.73 11.87 -18.95
N GLN A 252 -5.44 10.83 -18.49
CA GLN A 252 -6.84 10.58 -18.84
C GLN A 252 -7.81 11.68 -18.36
N TYR A 253 -7.39 12.55 -17.43
CA TYR A 253 -8.18 13.66 -16.93
C TYR A 253 -7.83 14.98 -17.61
N MET A 254 -6.78 15.05 -18.43
CA MET A 254 -6.37 16.29 -19.10
C MET A 254 -7.24 16.57 -20.33
N ASP A 255 -7.80 17.77 -20.41
CA ASP A 255 -8.57 18.20 -21.58
C ASP A 255 -7.68 18.37 -22.82
N ASN A 256 -6.45 18.84 -22.64
CA ASN A 256 -5.44 19.03 -23.70
C ASN A 256 -4.45 17.86 -23.81
N ALA A 257 -4.87 16.63 -23.47
CA ALA A 257 -4.00 15.45 -23.49
C ALA A 257 -3.31 15.24 -24.85
N ALA A 258 -3.99 15.47 -25.97
CA ALA A 258 -3.43 15.31 -27.31
C ALA A 258 -2.24 16.25 -27.56
N GLU A 259 -2.33 17.51 -27.13
CA GLU A 259 -1.24 18.48 -27.26
C GLU A 259 -0.08 18.14 -26.34
N TYR A 260 -0.37 17.65 -25.13
CA TYR A 260 0.65 17.26 -24.15
C TYR A 260 1.46 16.03 -24.61
N VAL A 261 0.80 15.07 -25.27
CA VAL A 261 1.42 13.85 -25.78
C VAL A 261 2.35 14.13 -26.96
N LYS A 262 2.02 15.13 -27.77
CA LYS A 262 2.78 15.48 -28.98
C LYS A 262 4.24 15.82 -28.64
N GLY A 263 5.18 15.08 -29.24
CA GLY A 263 6.62 15.19 -28.98
C GLY A 263 7.12 14.47 -27.72
N LYS A 264 6.25 13.78 -26.98
CA LYS A 264 6.59 12.99 -25.78
C LYS A 264 6.10 11.53 -25.88
N GLU A 265 5.73 11.08 -27.08
CA GLU A 265 5.02 9.83 -27.31
C GLU A 265 5.77 8.63 -26.72
N ARG A 266 7.04 8.47 -27.07
CA ARG A 266 7.86 7.34 -26.61
C ARG A 266 8.03 7.29 -25.10
N VAL A 267 8.35 8.44 -24.48
CA VAL A 267 8.58 8.53 -23.04
C VAL A 267 7.29 8.23 -22.27
N LEU A 268 6.14 8.74 -22.75
CA LEU A 268 4.86 8.48 -22.13
C LEU A 268 4.42 7.02 -22.31
N VAL A 269 4.67 6.42 -23.48
CA VAL A 269 4.39 5.01 -23.72
C VAL A 269 5.21 4.12 -22.78
N GLU A 270 6.52 4.36 -22.64
CA GLU A 270 7.37 3.62 -21.71
C GLU A 270 6.83 3.71 -20.27
N ARG A 271 6.48 4.91 -19.80
CA ARG A 271 5.90 5.10 -18.46
C ARG A 271 4.51 4.48 -18.29
N ILE A 272 3.70 4.43 -19.35
CA ILE A 272 2.41 3.72 -19.32
C ILE A 272 2.66 2.23 -19.19
N GLU A 273 3.59 1.66 -19.96
CA GLU A 273 3.93 0.23 -19.92
C GLU A 273 4.51 -0.21 -18.57
N GLU A 274 5.10 0.70 -17.79
CA GLU A 274 5.54 0.43 -16.41
C GLU A 274 4.38 0.22 -15.42
N LEU A 275 3.18 0.73 -15.72
CA LEU A 275 2.01 0.56 -14.84
C LEU A 275 1.54 -0.90 -14.82
N PRO A 276 0.76 -1.33 -13.82
CA PRO A 276 0.02 -2.59 -13.90
C PRO A 276 -0.96 -2.59 -15.08
N LEU A 277 -1.09 -3.70 -15.80
CA LEU A 277 -1.97 -3.90 -16.95
C LEU A 277 -3.41 -3.41 -16.70
N LYS A 278 -3.97 -3.68 -15.51
CA LYS A 278 -5.33 -3.20 -15.18
C LYS A 278 -5.41 -1.66 -15.08
N GLU A 279 -4.37 -1.01 -14.58
CA GLU A 279 -4.28 0.44 -14.51
C GLU A 279 -4.03 1.03 -15.91
N ARG A 280 -3.16 0.41 -16.73
CA ARG A 280 -2.92 0.77 -18.13
C ARG A 280 -4.22 0.83 -18.91
N TRP A 281 -5.03 -0.23 -18.83
CA TRP A 281 -6.32 -0.28 -19.50
C TRP A 281 -7.26 0.86 -19.08
N GLY A 282 -7.30 1.20 -17.79
CA GLY A 282 -8.05 2.35 -17.28
C GLY A 282 -7.60 3.66 -17.93
N VAL A 283 -6.30 3.93 -17.89
CA VAL A 283 -5.69 5.13 -18.48
C VAL A 283 -5.95 5.21 -19.99
N LEU A 284 -5.65 4.14 -20.72
CA LEU A 284 -5.79 4.10 -22.17
C LEU A 284 -7.25 4.21 -22.61
N ARG A 285 -8.19 3.64 -21.84
CA ARG A 285 -9.63 3.77 -22.10
C ARG A 285 -10.10 5.21 -21.95
N GLY A 286 -9.55 5.96 -21.00
CA GLY A 286 -9.81 7.39 -20.85
C GLY A 286 -9.13 8.26 -21.91
N LEU A 287 -7.95 7.84 -22.39
CA LEU A 287 -7.20 8.55 -23.44
C LEU A 287 -7.76 8.35 -24.84
N ARG A 288 -8.35 7.19 -25.16
CA ARG A 288 -8.81 6.85 -26.52
C ARG A 288 -9.77 7.86 -27.17
N GLN A 289 -10.51 8.61 -26.35
CA GLN A 289 -11.43 9.64 -26.83
C GLN A 289 -10.72 10.96 -27.16
N ARG A 290 -9.61 11.25 -26.48
CA ARG A 290 -8.89 12.54 -26.54
C ARG A 290 -7.65 12.48 -27.42
N VAL A 291 -6.90 11.38 -27.36
CA VAL A 291 -5.71 11.13 -28.18
C VAL A 291 -6.10 10.18 -29.29
N ARG A 292 -6.15 10.71 -30.53
CA ARG A 292 -6.49 9.96 -31.76
C ARG A 292 -5.29 9.72 -32.67
N ASP A 293 -4.09 9.97 -32.16
CA ASP A 293 -2.85 9.71 -32.88
C ASP A 293 -2.53 8.20 -32.85
N ALA A 294 -2.44 7.58 -34.04
CA ALA A 294 -2.13 6.15 -34.17
C ALA A 294 -0.69 5.84 -33.75
N ASP A 295 0.26 6.74 -34.00
CA ASP A 295 1.68 6.52 -33.73
C ASP A 295 1.95 6.35 -32.23
N PHE A 296 1.25 7.13 -31.40
CA PHE A 296 1.25 6.98 -29.94
C PHE A 296 0.90 5.54 -29.51
N TYR A 297 -0.20 4.98 -30.03
CA TYR A 297 -0.66 3.65 -29.62
C TYR A 297 0.15 2.51 -30.24
N ARG A 298 0.76 2.70 -31.42
CA ARG A 298 1.56 1.66 -32.09
C ARG A 298 2.71 1.17 -31.22
N HIS A 299 3.28 2.03 -30.36
CA HIS A 299 4.38 1.66 -29.49
C HIS A 299 3.97 0.83 -28.26
N LEU A 300 2.68 0.80 -27.90
CA LEU A 300 2.17 -0.02 -26.79
C LEU A 300 2.13 -1.50 -27.17
N ASN A 301 2.27 -2.38 -26.19
CA ASN A 301 2.22 -3.81 -26.42
C ASN A 301 0.78 -4.31 -26.72
N PRO A 302 0.61 -5.48 -27.36
CA PRO A 302 -0.72 -6.00 -27.72
C PRO A 302 -1.68 -6.16 -26.53
N LEU A 303 -1.19 -6.60 -25.36
CA LEU A 303 -2.02 -6.78 -24.16
C LEU A 303 -2.52 -5.44 -23.61
N SER A 304 -1.69 -4.39 -23.62
CA SER A 304 -2.09 -3.02 -23.26
C SER A 304 -3.22 -2.50 -24.16
N LEU A 305 -3.27 -2.93 -25.42
CA LEU A 305 -4.24 -2.47 -26.42
C LEU A 305 -5.53 -3.30 -26.49
N MET A 306 -5.57 -4.46 -25.82
CA MET A 306 -6.63 -5.47 -25.95
C MET A 306 -8.07 -4.94 -25.74
N GLU A 307 -8.27 -3.93 -24.88
CA GLU A 307 -9.59 -3.36 -24.61
C GLU A 307 -9.98 -2.18 -25.53
N LEU A 308 -9.14 -1.81 -26.49
CA LEU A 308 -9.25 -0.57 -27.26
C LEU A 308 -9.73 -0.80 -28.70
N LYS A 309 -10.71 -1.69 -28.90
CA LYS A 309 -11.26 -2.05 -30.23
C LYS A 309 -11.60 -0.85 -31.12
N SER A 310 -12.11 0.23 -30.50
CA SER A 310 -12.49 1.47 -31.19
C SER A 310 -11.34 2.21 -31.87
N LEU A 311 -10.09 1.91 -31.53
CA LEU A 311 -8.90 2.53 -32.14
C LEU A 311 -8.46 1.80 -33.42
N GLY A 312 -8.99 0.60 -33.69
CA GLY A 312 -8.66 -0.16 -34.90
C GLY A 312 -9.10 0.52 -36.21
N SER A 313 -10.01 1.50 -36.15
CA SER A 313 -10.40 2.28 -37.34
C SER A 313 -9.36 3.33 -37.75
N LEU A 314 -8.37 3.62 -36.90
CA LEU A 314 -7.39 4.69 -37.16
C LEU A 314 -6.28 4.25 -38.12
N ASP A 315 -5.87 2.98 -38.04
CA ASP A 315 -4.70 2.47 -38.75
C ASP A 315 -4.74 0.93 -38.83
N LYS A 316 -4.34 0.36 -39.98
CA LYS A 316 -4.40 -1.10 -40.22
C LYS A 316 -3.38 -1.87 -39.37
N ALA A 317 -2.20 -1.32 -39.13
CA ALA A 317 -1.19 -1.95 -38.29
C ALA A 317 -1.61 -1.93 -36.82
N LEU A 318 -2.14 -0.80 -36.35
CA LEU A 318 -2.74 -0.69 -35.02
C LEU A 318 -3.91 -1.67 -34.84
N ALA A 319 -4.80 -1.79 -35.84
CA ALA A 319 -5.91 -2.74 -35.82
C ALA A 319 -5.42 -4.20 -35.64
N SER A 320 -4.42 -4.59 -36.42
CA SER A 320 -3.82 -5.94 -36.35
C SER A 320 -3.21 -6.21 -34.97
N LYS A 321 -2.58 -5.20 -34.36
CA LYS A 321 -1.97 -5.30 -33.03
C LYS A 321 -3.01 -5.36 -31.90
N ILE A 322 -4.09 -4.57 -31.99
CA ILE A 322 -5.24 -4.65 -31.06
C ILE A 322 -5.87 -6.05 -31.13
N MET A 323 -6.16 -6.53 -32.33
CA MET A 323 -6.71 -7.87 -32.54
C MET A 323 -5.79 -8.95 -31.97
N LEU A 324 -4.46 -8.84 -32.14
CA LEU A 324 -3.52 -9.77 -31.53
C LEU A 324 -3.65 -9.80 -29.99
N GLY A 325 -3.81 -8.65 -29.36
CA GLY A 325 -4.10 -8.56 -27.93
C GLY A 325 -5.36 -9.35 -27.53
N GLU A 326 -6.45 -9.18 -28.28
CA GLU A 326 -7.71 -9.91 -28.08
C GLU A 326 -7.52 -11.42 -28.24
N VAL A 327 -6.82 -11.84 -29.29
CA VAL A 327 -6.52 -13.25 -29.56
C VAL A 327 -5.71 -13.85 -28.43
N ILE A 328 -4.66 -13.19 -27.96
CA ILE A 328 -3.86 -13.66 -26.81
C ILE A 328 -4.77 -13.78 -25.57
N GLY A 329 -5.57 -12.75 -25.28
CA GLY A 329 -6.49 -12.74 -24.15
C GLY A 329 -7.46 -13.92 -24.14
N SER A 330 -8.16 -14.14 -25.25
CA SER A 330 -9.10 -15.26 -25.40
C SER A 330 -8.39 -16.62 -25.40
N TYR A 331 -7.21 -16.73 -26.00
CA TYR A 331 -6.48 -17.99 -26.00
C TYR A 331 -5.97 -18.36 -24.60
N VAL A 332 -5.53 -17.37 -23.81
CA VAL A 332 -5.16 -17.57 -22.40
C VAL A 332 -6.36 -18.00 -21.58
N GLU A 333 -7.53 -17.40 -21.81
CA GLU A 333 -8.79 -17.84 -21.21
C GLU A 333 -9.04 -19.32 -21.49
N TYR A 334 -8.93 -19.76 -22.76
CA TYR A 334 -9.01 -21.17 -23.13
C TYR A 334 -7.98 -22.04 -22.39
N MET A 335 -6.72 -21.60 -22.27
CA MET A 335 -5.69 -22.39 -21.57
C MET A 335 -6.02 -22.56 -20.07
N LEU A 336 -6.69 -21.56 -19.47
CA LEU A 336 -7.12 -21.55 -18.07
C LEU A 336 -8.41 -22.32 -17.83
N THR A 337 -9.43 -22.16 -18.65
CA THR A 337 -10.77 -22.75 -18.44
C THR A 337 -10.94 -24.08 -19.16
N ARG A 338 -10.19 -24.30 -20.25
CA ARG A 338 -10.36 -25.38 -21.24
C ARG A 338 -11.70 -25.35 -21.97
N ASP A 339 -12.40 -24.22 -21.92
CA ASP A 339 -13.59 -23.97 -22.73
C ASP A 339 -13.20 -23.64 -24.17
N THR A 340 -13.59 -24.52 -25.10
CA THR A 340 -13.30 -24.43 -26.52
C THR A 340 -13.94 -23.22 -27.19
N SER A 341 -14.97 -22.60 -26.60
CA SER A 341 -15.61 -21.38 -27.11
C SER A 341 -14.59 -20.23 -27.25
N PHE A 342 -13.73 -20.05 -26.25
CA PHE A 342 -12.68 -19.03 -26.28
C PHE A 342 -11.60 -19.33 -27.31
N LYS A 343 -11.28 -20.62 -27.54
CA LYS A 343 -10.35 -21.02 -28.60
C LYS A 343 -10.92 -20.72 -29.98
N ALA A 344 -12.18 -21.06 -30.22
CA ALA A 344 -12.86 -20.79 -31.48
C ALA A 344 -12.92 -19.28 -31.77
N TYR A 345 -13.25 -18.48 -30.75
CA TYR A 345 -13.26 -17.02 -30.87
C TYR A 345 -11.87 -16.44 -31.14
N ALA A 346 -10.83 -16.94 -30.47
CA ALA A 346 -9.45 -16.52 -30.72
C ALA A 346 -9.02 -16.83 -32.16
N LEU A 347 -9.33 -18.01 -32.69
CA LEU A 347 -9.02 -18.39 -34.07
C LEU A 347 -9.78 -17.53 -35.09
N TYR A 348 -11.07 -17.27 -34.84
CA TYR A 348 -11.88 -16.39 -35.69
C TYR A 348 -11.30 -14.97 -35.83
N ILE A 349 -10.75 -14.41 -34.75
CA ILE A 349 -10.08 -13.10 -34.82
C ILE A 349 -8.70 -13.26 -35.48
N ALA A 350 -7.93 -14.31 -35.13
CA ALA A 350 -6.58 -14.52 -35.64
C ALA A 350 -6.51 -14.57 -37.18
N GLU A 351 -7.51 -15.16 -37.83
CA GLU A 351 -7.63 -15.23 -39.30
C GLU A 351 -7.79 -13.86 -39.98
N ARG A 352 -8.17 -12.82 -39.22
CA ARG A 352 -8.38 -11.46 -39.71
C ARG A 352 -7.18 -10.54 -39.50
N ILE A 353 -6.15 -11.03 -38.83
CA ILE A 353 -4.92 -10.28 -38.56
C ILE A 353 -4.00 -10.40 -39.77
N ASP A 354 -3.54 -9.27 -40.30
CA ASP A 354 -2.50 -9.25 -41.33
C ASP A 354 -1.11 -9.43 -40.67
N PRO A 355 -0.42 -10.58 -40.88
CA PRO A 355 0.88 -10.82 -40.24
C PRO A 355 1.97 -9.86 -40.71
N SER A 356 1.84 -9.30 -41.92
CA SER A 356 2.83 -8.36 -42.47
C SER A 356 2.82 -7.03 -41.71
N MET A 357 1.67 -6.67 -41.15
CA MET A 357 1.43 -5.45 -40.37
C MET A 357 1.83 -5.56 -38.90
N LEU A 358 2.13 -6.78 -38.43
CA LEU A 358 2.65 -7.01 -37.07
C LEU A 358 4.17 -6.83 -37.02
N GLU A 359 4.66 -6.35 -35.87
CA GLU A 359 6.09 -6.34 -35.59
C GLU A 359 6.66 -7.77 -35.65
N PRO A 360 7.90 -7.96 -36.17
CA PRO A 360 8.46 -9.29 -36.38
C PRO A 360 8.46 -10.21 -35.15
N MET A 361 8.58 -9.63 -33.96
CA MET A 361 8.55 -10.35 -32.68
C MET A 361 7.19 -11.01 -32.38
N TYR A 362 6.09 -10.49 -32.93
CA TYR A 362 4.74 -10.98 -32.67
C TYR A 362 4.19 -11.94 -33.72
N ARG A 363 4.81 -12.04 -34.90
CA ARG A 363 4.39 -13.00 -35.94
C ARG A 363 4.44 -14.46 -35.45
N PRO A 364 5.49 -14.91 -34.73
CA PRO A 364 5.53 -16.27 -34.19
C PRO A 364 4.46 -16.53 -33.12
N VAL A 365 3.98 -15.49 -32.43
CA VAL A 365 2.87 -15.59 -31.46
C VAL A 365 1.57 -15.93 -32.19
N LEU A 366 1.26 -15.17 -33.26
CA LEU A 366 0.09 -15.42 -34.09
C LEU A 366 0.12 -16.81 -34.72
N GLU A 367 1.25 -17.19 -35.33
CA GLU A 367 1.45 -18.52 -35.91
C GLU A 367 1.22 -19.65 -34.89
N SER A 368 1.74 -19.50 -33.68
CA SER A 368 1.57 -20.49 -32.61
C SER A 368 0.11 -20.67 -32.21
N ILE A 369 -0.69 -19.59 -32.26
CA ILE A 369 -2.13 -19.64 -31.95
C ILE A 369 -2.90 -20.36 -33.06
N ILE A 370 -2.64 -20.01 -34.32
CA ILE A 370 -3.28 -20.63 -35.49
C ILE A 370 -3.00 -22.14 -35.54
N VAL A 371 -1.74 -22.52 -35.33
CA VAL A 371 -1.31 -23.94 -35.31
C VAL A 371 -1.78 -24.66 -34.03
N GLY A 372 -2.08 -23.92 -32.97
CA GLY A 372 -2.47 -24.47 -31.68
C GLY A 372 -1.31 -25.01 -30.84
N ASP A 373 -0.08 -24.53 -31.05
CA ASP A 373 1.10 -24.92 -30.27
C ASP A 373 1.21 -24.06 -28.99
N GLU A 374 0.52 -24.48 -27.93
CA GLU A 374 0.55 -23.83 -26.60
C GLU A 374 1.98 -23.65 -26.07
N LYS A 375 2.90 -24.56 -26.39
CA LYS A 375 4.26 -24.54 -25.84
C LYS A 375 5.10 -23.46 -26.52
N LYS A 376 5.05 -23.37 -27.85
CA LYS A 376 5.70 -22.28 -28.60
C LYS A 376 5.07 -20.94 -28.29
N LEU A 377 3.73 -20.89 -28.17
CA LEU A 377 3.02 -19.69 -27.76
C LEU A 377 3.55 -19.12 -26.44
N LEU A 378 3.58 -19.96 -25.39
CA LEU A 378 4.13 -19.53 -24.09
C LEU A 378 5.62 -19.19 -24.15
N PHE A 379 6.39 -19.83 -25.04
CA PHE A 379 7.80 -19.50 -25.22
C PHE A 379 7.98 -18.09 -25.80
N HIS A 380 7.26 -17.75 -26.87
CA HIS A 380 7.33 -16.43 -27.48
C HIS A 380 6.76 -15.36 -26.55
N LEU A 381 5.56 -15.57 -26.00
CA LEU A 381 4.97 -14.63 -25.05
C LEU A 381 5.83 -14.45 -23.80
N GLY A 382 6.41 -15.53 -23.27
CA GLY A 382 7.30 -15.47 -22.13
C GLY A 382 8.59 -14.68 -22.39
N ARG A 383 9.07 -14.60 -23.62
CA ARG A 383 10.27 -13.81 -23.95
C ARG A 383 9.97 -12.33 -24.16
N GLU A 384 8.82 -12.02 -24.76
CA GLU A 384 8.49 -10.66 -25.18
C GLU A 384 7.65 -9.90 -24.14
N ILE A 385 6.62 -10.53 -23.55
CA ILE A 385 5.61 -9.89 -22.68
C ILE A 385 5.19 -10.78 -21.50
N GLY A 386 6.14 -11.57 -20.96
CA GLY A 386 5.83 -12.65 -20.03
C GLY A 386 5.21 -12.21 -18.70
N PHE A 387 5.46 -10.97 -18.28
CA PHE A 387 4.93 -10.42 -17.04
C PHE A 387 3.52 -9.86 -17.19
N ASP A 388 3.24 -9.13 -18.27
CA ASP A 388 1.88 -8.72 -18.62
C ASP A 388 0.96 -9.93 -18.75
N LEU A 389 1.49 -11.03 -19.26
CA LEU A 389 0.76 -12.29 -19.34
C LEU A 389 0.49 -12.92 -17.96
N ILE A 390 1.43 -12.82 -17.02
CA ILE A 390 1.22 -13.22 -15.61
C ILE A 390 0.14 -12.36 -14.95
N GLU A 391 0.16 -11.05 -15.20
CA GLU A 391 -0.85 -10.14 -14.68
C GLU A 391 -2.23 -10.45 -15.28
N LEU A 392 -2.30 -10.67 -16.59
CA LEU A 392 -3.52 -11.10 -17.28
C LEU A 392 -4.09 -12.38 -16.65
N ILE A 393 -3.26 -13.40 -16.41
CA ILE A 393 -3.69 -14.64 -15.72
C ILE A 393 -4.24 -14.32 -14.32
N SER A 394 -3.61 -13.40 -13.58
CA SER A 394 -4.08 -12.95 -12.25
C SER A 394 -5.46 -12.28 -12.32
N ILE A 395 -5.64 -11.42 -13.33
CA ILE A 395 -6.91 -10.71 -13.58
C ILE A 395 -8.00 -11.73 -13.90
N LYS A 396 -7.74 -12.67 -14.81
CA LYS A 396 -8.71 -13.72 -15.21
C LYS A 396 -9.12 -14.63 -14.05
N LEU A 397 -8.15 -15.06 -13.24
CA LEU A 397 -8.42 -15.80 -12.00
C LEU A 397 -9.36 -15.04 -11.06
N THR A 398 -9.14 -13.73 -10.90
CA THR A 398 -9.95 -12.88 -10.03
C THR A 398 -11.37 -12.69 -10.58
N GLU A 399 -11.51 -12.54 -11.90
CA GLU A 399 -12.81 -12.47 -12.58
C GLU A 399 -13.61 -13.75 -12.37
N GLU A 400 -12.98 -14.91 -12.56
CA GLU A 400 -13.63 -16.21 -12.38
C GLU A 400 -14.02 -16.48 -10.92
N TYR A 401 -13.15 -16.12 -9.96
CA TYR A 401 -13.50 -16.18 -8.54
C TYR A 401 -14.69 -15.28 -8.19
N SER A 402 -14.74 -14.07 -8.75
CA SER A 402 -15.83 -13.12 -8.51
C SER A 402 -17.16 -13.60 -9.11
N ARG A 403 -17.12 -14.33 -10.23
CA ARG A 403 -18.30 -14.90 -10.90
C ARG A 403 -18.85 -16.13 -10.20
N SER A 404 -17.97 -17.06 -9.83
CA SER A 404 -18.35 -18.37 -9.30
C SER A 404 -18.51 -18.40 -7.78
N GLY A 405 -17.94 -17.42 -7.06
CA GLY A 405 -17.94 -17.36 -5.60
C GLY A 405 -17.07 -18.44 -4.93
N ALA A 406 -16.42 -19.31 -5.71
CA ALA A 406 -15.60 -20.41 -5.25
C ALA A 406 -14.30 -20.51 -6.05
N ILE A 407 -13.25 -21.08 -5.44
CA ILE A 407 -11.96 -21.27 -6.11
C ILE A 407 -11.98 -22.62 -6.84
N ASP A 408 -12.02 -22.62 -8.17
CA ASP A 408 -11.77 -23.83 -8.96
C ASP A 408 -10.29 -24.24 -8.86
N GLN A 409 -10.04 -25.33 -8.13
CA GLN A 409 -8.69 -25.87 -7.93
C GLN A 409 -8.01 -26.25 -9.25
N ALA A 410 -8.77 -26.77 -10.23
CA ALA A 410 -8.21 -27.18 -11.51
C ALA A 410 -7.74 -25.97 -12.32
N LEU A 411 -8.50 -24.88 -12.28
CA LEU A 411 -8.14 -23.61 -12.91
C LEU A 411 -6.90 -22.99 -12.26
N VAL A 412 -6.84 -22.94 -10.92
CA VAL A 412 -5.66 -22.46 -10.17
C VAL A 412 -4.42 -23.26 -10.52
N LYS A 413 -4.53 -24.59 -10.57
CA LYS A 413 -3.42 -25.48 -10.93
C LYS A 413 -2.91 -25.21 -12.35
N ARG A 414 -3.80 -24.98 -13.31
CA ARG A 414 -3.42 -24.61 -14.68
C ARG A 414 -2.74 -23.24 -14.71
N ALA A 415 -3.27 -22.25 -14.00
CA ALA A 415 -2.67 -20.93 -13.89
C ALA A 415 -1.24 -20.97 -13.33
N ILE A 416 -1.02 -21.73 -12.25
CA ILE A 416 0.32 -21.93 -11.66
C ILE A 416 1.25 -22.64 -12.66
N ALA A 417 0.78 -23.68 -13.35
CA ALA A 417 1.58 -24.40 -14.33
C ALA A 417 2.01 -23.50 -15.51
N ILE A 418 1.10 -22.66 -16.01
CA ILE A 418 1.36 -21.68 -17.06
C ILE A 418 2.35 -20.63 -16.56
N GLY A 419 2.08 -20.00 -15.41
CA GLY A 419 2.97 -19.00 -14.80
C GLY A 419 4.39 -19.53 -14.58
N MET A 420 4.54 -20.78 -14.12
CA MET A 420 5.84 -21.44 -13.98
C MET A 420 6.58 -21.62 -15.31
N ARG A 421 5.87 -21.94 -16.40
CA ARG A 421 6.46 -22.04 -17.74
C ARG A 421 6.92 -20.67 -18.23
N LEU A 422 6.09 -19.64 -18.07
CA LEU A 422 6.43 -18.27 -18.43
C LEU A 422 7.68 -17.81 -17.69
N LEU A 423 7.72 -17.96 -16.37
CA LEU A 423 8.89 -17.62 -15.55
C LEU A 423 10.17 -18.33 -16.00
N ASN A 424 10.08 -19.55 -16.54
CA ASN A 424 11.23 -20.26 -17.09
C ASN A 424 11.70 -19.65 -18.42
N TYR A 425 10.78 -19.22 -19.27
CA TYR A 425 11.10 -18.61 -20.58
C TYR A 425 11.60 -17.17 -20.46
N MET A 426 11.08 -16.42 -19.48
CA MET A 426 11.53 -15.05 -19.15
C MET A 426 12.96 -15.02 -18.62
N LYS A 427 13.39 -16.07 -17.91
CA LYS A 427 14.75 -16.22 -17.35
C LYS A 427 15.78 -16.62 -18.40
N GLY A 428 15.84 -15.90 -19.52
CA GLY A 428 16.87 -16.04 -20.54
C GLY A 428 18.25 -16.27 -19.91
N ARG A 429 18.74 -17.51 -20.01
CA ARG A 429 20.09 -18.01 -19.70
C ARG A 429 20.76 -17.72 -18.33
N GLU A 430 20.21 -16.90 -17.44
CA GLU A 430 20.78 -16.71 -16.09
C GLU A 430 19.72 -16.84 -15.00
N GLY A 431 19.34 -18.10 -14.75
CA GLY A 431 18.58 -18.45 -13.57
C GLY A 431 19.37 -18.16 -12.28
N LEU A 432 18.66 -17.79 -11.22
CA LEU A 432 19.08 -17.97 -9.82
C LEU A 432 19.43 -19.44 -9.47
N ALA A 433 19.37 -20.34 -10.46
CA ALA A 433 19.66 -21.75 -10.35
C ALA A 433 21.14 -22.04 -10.63
N ARG A 434 21.89 -22.38 -9.56
CA ARG A 434 23.22 -23.05 -9.61
C ARG A 434 24.19 -22.39 -10.58
N ARG A 435 24.88 -21.33 -10.15
CA ARG A 435 26.06 -20.84 -10.87
C ARG A 435 27.17 -21.88 -10.73
N ILE A 436 27.52 -22.53 -11.83
CA ILE A 436 28.76 -23.30 -11.93
C ILE A 436 29.86 -22.26 -12.04
N GLU A 437 30.69 -22.15 -11.00
CA GLU A 437 31.82 -21.23 -11.00
C GLU A 437 33.02 -21.95 -11.59
N LYS A 438 33.65 -21.33 -12.59
CA LYS A 438 34.91 -21.80 -13.16
C LYS A 438 36.04 -21.17 -12.36
N THR A 439 36.92 -21.98 -11.78
CA THR A 439 38.02 -21.54 -10.91
C THR A 439 39.31 -22.22 -11.32
N GLY A 440 40.47 -21.56 -11.12
CA GLY A 440 41.78 -22.17 -11.41
C GLY A 440 42.33 -23.08 -10.32
N LEU A 441 41.68 -23.11 -9.15
CA LEU A 441 42.28 -23.66 -7.92
C LEU A 441 41.75 -25.05 -7.55
N ARG A 442 40.42 -25.26 -7.49
CA ARG A 442 39.81 -26.53 -7.01
C ARG A 442 38.41 -26.78 -7.57
N GLY A 443 38.08 -28.04 -7.86
CA GLY A 443 36.74 -28.48 -8.30
C GLY A 443 36.80 -29.68 -9.23
N ARG A 444 35.71 -29.99 -9.93
CA ARG A 444 35.69 -31.01 -10.99
C ARG A 444 36.28 -30.41 -12.27
N LEU A 445 37.25 -31.06 -12.90
CA LEU A 445 37.92 -30.55 -14.10
C LEU A 445 36.93 -30.18 -15.22
N ASP A 446 37.06 -28.96 -15.76
CA ASP A 446 36.39 -28.52 -16.99
C ASP A 446 37.30 -28.85 -18.18
N THR A 447 37.13 -30.02 -18.77
CA THR A 447 37.96 -30.46 -19.91
C THR A 447 37.87 -29.47 -21.07
N ARG A 448 36.67 -29.03 -21.45
CA ARG A 448 36.45 -28.06 -22.54
C ARG A 448 37.03 -26.68 -22.22
N GLY A 449 36.83 -26.18 -21.01
CA GLY A 449 37.38 -24.87 -20.59
C GLY A 449 38.90 -24.86 -20.49
N THR A 450 39.49 -25.97 -20.04
CA THR A 450 40.95 -26.14 -19.94
C THR A 450 41.59 -26.25 -21.32
N VAL A 451 41.00 -27.05 -22.23
CA VAL A 451 41.47 -27.15 -23.63
C VAL A 451 41.42 -25.79 -24.32
N TYR A 452 40.34 -25.02 -24.12
CA TYR A 452 40.19 -23.70 -24.74
C TYR A 452 41.24 -22.68 -24.26
N LYS A 453 41.61 -22.72 -22.98
CA LYS A 453 42.71 -21.89 -22.45
C LYS A 453 44.08 -22.34 -22.97
N ARG A 454 44.29 -23.66 -23.09
CA ARG A 454 45.53 -24.24 -23.61
C ARG A 454 45.76 -23.90 -25.09
N ILE A 455 44.70 -23.89 -25.89
CA ILE A 455 44.73 -23.41 -27.29
C ILE A 455 45.10 -21.92 -27.37
N ARG A 456 44.71 -21.11 -26.37
CA ARG A 456 45.11 -19.70 -26.24
C ARG A 456 46.45 -19.51 -25.51
N LEU A 457 47.30 -20.54 -25.44
CA LEU A 457 48.63 -20.52 -24.80
C LEU A 457 48.61 -20.14 -23.31
N SER A 458 47.46 -20.27 -22.64
CA SER A 458 47.33 -20.13 -21.19
C SER A 458 47.43 -21.52 -20.53
N ASN A 459 48.41 -21.69 -19.63
CA ASN A 459 48.61 -22.94 -18.87
C ASN A 459 47.65 -23.11 -17.69
N GLU A 460 46.55 -22.36 -17.64
CA GLU A 460 45.59 -22.42 -16.53
C GLU A 460 44.62 -23.59 -16.67
N ILE A 461 44.62 -24.48 -15.68
CA ILE A 461 43.65 -25.56 -15.56
C ILE A 461 42.34 -24.99 -15.02
N VAL A 462 41.23 -25.24 -15.71
CA VAL A 462 39.91 -24.74 -15.33
C VAL A 462 39.13 -25.83 -14.61
N TYR A 463 38.73 -25.55 -13.37
CA TYR A 463 37.88 -26.42 -12.55
C TYR A 463 36.48 -25.84 -12.43
N ARG A 464 35.45 -26.68 -12.49
CA ARG A 464 34.05 -26.35 -12.15
C ARG A 464 33.79 -26.68 -10.69
N ARG A 465 33.34 -25.68 -9.92
CA ARG A 465 32.87 -25.88 -8.54
C ARG A 465 31.44 -25.40 -8.39
N HIS A 466 30.66 -26.14 -7.60
CA HIS A 466 29.34 -25.69 -7.17
C HIS A 466 29.48 -24.80 -5.93
N ARG A 467 29.13 -23.51 -6.05
CA ARG A 467 29.07 -22.60 -4.91
C ARG A 467 27.82 -22.88 -4.07
N ARG A 468 27.96 -22.96 -2.74
CA ARG A 468 26.82 -23.09 -1.81
C ARG A 468 25.96 -21.81 -1.91
N ARG A 469 24.65 -21.98 -2.13
CA ARG A 469 23.67 -20.87 -2.17
C ARG A 469 23.57 -20.20 -0.80
N GLN A 470 23.37 -18.88 -0.77
CA GLN A 470 22.84 -18.22 0.43
C GLN A 470 21.46 -18.82 0.73
N ARG A 471 21.31 -19.31 1.94
CA ARG A 471 20.06 -19.83 2.48
C ARG A 471 19.22 -18.66 2.97
N MET A 472 17.96 -18.64 2.56
CA MET A 472 17.03 -17.56 2.89
C MET A 472 15.76 -18.11 3.53
N ILE A 473 15.05 -17.26 4.26
CA ILE A 473 13.70 -17.57 4.76
C ILE A 473 12.72 -16.68 4.01
N GLY A 474 11.74 -17.30 3.35
CA GLY A 474 10.62 -16.59 2.75
C GLY A 474 9.51 -16.47 3.79
N ILE A 475 8.96 -15.27 3.98
CA ILE A 475 7.85 -15.00 4.88
C ILE A 475 6.75 -14.42 4.01
N VAL A 476 5.58 -15.05 3.99
CA VAL A 476 4.49 -14.66 3.09
C VAL A 476 3.23 -14.49 3.86
N ASP A 477 2.67 -13.31 3.71
CA ASP A 477 1.38 -12.92 4.23
C ASP A 477 0.28 -13.60 3.42
N VAL A 478 -0.50 -14.43 4.10
CA VAL A 478 -1.65 -15.15 3.57
C VAL A 478 -2.95 -14.66 4.23
N SER A 479 -3.00 -13.38 4.60
CA SER A 479 -4.22 -12.71 5.06
C SER A 479 -5.19 -12.39 3.91
N GLY A 480 -6.44 -12.05 4.26
CA GLY A 480 -7.48 -11.76 3.28
C GLY A 480 -7.18 -10.54 2.38
N SER A 481 -6.49 -9.51 2.89
CA SER A 481 -6.12 -8.33 2.09
C SER A 481 -5.13 -8.67 0.98
N MET A 482 -4.33 -9.72 1.18
CA MET A 482 -3.35 -10.21 0.22
C MET A 482 -3.94 -11.11 -0.87
N ALA A 483 -5.23 -11.48 -0.81
CA ALA A 483 -5.89 -12.32 -1.83
C ALA A 483 -5.75 -11.75 -3.25
N ARG A 484 -5.85 -10.42 -3.39
CA ARG A 484 -5.71 -9.71 -4.67
C ARG A 484 -4.28 -9.76 -5.24
N PHE A 485 -3.29 -10.02 -4.39
CA PHE A 485 -1.87 -10.13 -4.71
C PHE A 485 -1.34 -11.56 -4.53
N ALA A 486 -2.23 -12.55 -4.40
CA ALA A 486 -1.90 -13.92 -4.10
C ALA A 486 -0.99 -14.54 -5.18
N LEU A 487 -1.35 -14.38 -6.45
CA LEU A 487 -0.55 -14.89 -7.56
C LEU A 487 0.81 -14.20 -7.65
N TRP A 488 0.88 -12.90 -7.33
CA TRP A 488 2.14 -12.13 -7.32
C TRP A 488 3.09 -12.66 -6.24
N SER A 489 2.56 -12.91 -5.05
CA SER A 489 3.30 -13.49 -3.92
C SER A 489 3.77 -14.92 -4.23
N ILE A 490 2.90 -15.72 -4.86
CA ILE A 490 3.17 -17.09 -5.31
C ILE A 490 4.26 -17.17 -6.36
N LEU A 491 4.20 -16.33 -7.38
CA LEU A 491 5.19 -16.32 -8.46
C LEU A 491 6.53 -15.77 -7.98
N SER A 492 6.50 -14.78 -7.08
CA SER A 492 7.70 -14.28 -6.40
C SER A 492 8.36 -15.36 -5.55
N LEU A 493 7.56 -16.11 -4.78
CA LEU A 493 8.03 -17.29 -4.07
C LEU A 493 8.59 -18.34 -5.03
N ALA A 494 7.93 -18.59 -6.16
CA ALA A 494 8.40 -19.54 -7.16
C ALA A 494 9.79 -19.19 -7.70
N VAL A 495 10.07 -17.90 -7.89
CA VAL A 495 11.40 -17.40 -8.30
C VAL A 495 12.44 -17.66 -7.21
N LEU A 496 12.10 -17.45 -5.94
CA LEU A 496 13.01 -17.60 -4.79
C LEU A 496 13.14 -19.02 -4.28
N PHE A 497 12.17 -19.88 -4.57
CA PHE A 497 12.05 -21.24 -4.05
C PHE A 497 13.36 -22.04 -4.15
N PRO A 498 14.16 -21.95 -5.23
CA PRO A 498 15.45 -22.64 -5.29
C PRO A 498 16.40 -22.29 -4.13
N SER A 499 16.35 -21.08 -3.58
CA SER A 499 17.27 -20.55 -2.54
C SER A 499 16.66 -20.48 -1.14
N VAL A 500 15.35 -20.64 -1.01
CA VAL A 500 14.63 -20.57 0.29
C VAL A 500 14.75 -21.89 1.07
N SER A 501 15.11 -21.82 2.35
CA SER A 501 15.26 -22.95 3.27
C SER A 501 13.94 -23.26 4.00
N TYR A 502 13.24 -22.21 4.41
CA TYR A 502 11.98 -22.26 5.14
C TYR A 502 11.03 -21.22 4.56
N ILE A 503 9.75 -21.57 4.47
CA ILE A 503 8.68 -20.66 4.10
C ILE A 503 7.78 -20.52 5.33
N VAL A 504 7.63 -19.31 5.85
CA VAL A 504 6.71 -18.99 6.94
C VAL A 504 5.48 -18.36 6.30
N LEU A 505 4.35 -19.05 6.36
CA LEU A 505 3.05 -18.52 5.94
C LEU A 505 2.35 -18.00 7.17
N PHE A 506 1.86 -16.76 7.15
CA PHE A 506 1.19 -16.20 8.31
C PHE A 506 -0.11 -15.49 7.93
N SER A 507 -1.13 -15.72 8.75
CA SER A 507 -2.33 -14.89 8.84
C SER A 507 -2.54 -14.55 10.33
N GLU A 508 -3.44 -15.26 11.02
CA GLU A 508 -3.64 -15.13 12.46
C GLU A 508 -2.55 -15.85 13.26
N ARG A 509 -2.02 -16.94 12.70
CA ARG A 509 -0.93 -17.75 13.28
C ARG A 509 0.14 -17.99 12.24
N SER A 510 1.39 -18.06 12.67
CA SER A 510 2.53 -18.38 11.81
C SER A 510 2.68 -19.89 11.60
N ASN A 511 2.45 -20.34 10.36
CA ASN A 511 2.66 -21.73 9.92
C ASN A 511 4.02 -21.86 9.22
N VAL A 512 4.88 -22.75 9.74
CA VAL A 512 6.24 -22.95 9.22
C VAL A 512 6.29 -24.16 8.30
N TYR A 513 6.61 -23.92 7.04
CA TYR A 513 6.88 -24.96 6.05
C TYR A 513 8.37 -25.10 5.79
N ARG A 514 8.92 -26.28 6.07
CA ARG A 514 10.32 -26.61 5.72
C ARG A 514 10.40 -26.92 4.23
N SER A 515 11.30 -26.25 3.50
CA SER A 515 11.49 -26.55 2.08
C SER A 515 12.11 -27.94 1.92
N PRO A 516 11.58 -28.81 1.03
CA PRO A 516 12.13 -30.14 0.80
C PRO A 516 13.56 -30.06 0.23
N VAL A 517 14.39 -31.05 0.59
CA VAL A 517 15.82 -31.11 0.20
C VAL A 517 15.98 -31.20 -1.32
N LYS A 518 15.09 -31.94 -1.99
CA LYS A 518 14.94 -31.93 -3.46
C LYS A 518 13.87 -30.91 -3.82
N LYS A 519 14.19 -29.98 -4.72
CA LYS A 519 13.26 -28.92 -5.16
C LYS A 519 12.90 -29.19 -6.62
N THR A 520 11.80 -29.90 -6.85
CA THR A 520 11.28 -30.17 -8.20
C THR A 520 10.17 -29.18 -8.55
N ALA A 521 9.97 -28.92 -9.84
CA ALA A 521 8.89 -28.04 -10.30
C ALA A 521 7.49 -28.57 -9.89
N ARG A 522 7.31 -29.90 -9.83
CA ARG A 522 6.06 -30.53 -9.39
C ARG A 522 5.79 -30.29 -7.90
N MET A 523 6.80 -30.38 -7.03
CA MET A 523 6.64 -30.08 -5.60
C MET A 523 6.38 -28.59 -5.36
N LEU A 524 7.03 -27.72 -6.12
CA LEU A 524 6.76 -26.29 -6.07
C LEU A 524 5.31 -26.00 -6.50
N ALA A 525 4.86 -26.57 -7.62
CA ALA A 525 3.48 -26.39 -8.08
C ALA A 525 2.45 -26.86 -7.03
N GLY A 526 2.64 -28.03 -6.42
CA GLY A 526 1.72 -28.52 -5.37
C GLY A 526 1.76 -27.68 -4.08
N PHE A 527 2.91 -27.13 -3.71
CA PHE A 527 3.03 -26.20 -2.58
C PHE A 527 2.30 -24.87 -2.86
N LEU A 528 2.46 -24.32 -4.06
CA LEU A 528 1.81 -23.08 -4.46
C LEU A 528 0.30 -23.26 -4.64
N GLU A 529 -0.14 -24.41 -5.14
CA GLU A 529 -1.55 -24.81 -5.24
C GLU A 529 -2.20 -24.80 -3.86
N LYS A 530 -1.59 -25.50 -2.89
CA LYS A 530 -2.04 -25.52 -1.50
C LYS A 530 -2.07 -24.12 -0.85
N LEU A 531 -1.05 -23.30 -1.12
CA LEU A 531 -0.96 -21.94 -0.59
C LEU A 531 -2.07 -21.03 -1.15
N TYR A 532 -2.47 -21.19 -2.41
CA TYR A 532 -3.54 -20.41 -3.01
C TYR A 532 -4.94 -20.87 -2.58
N THR A 533 -5.16 -22.18 -2.45
CA THR A 533 -6.48 -22.74 -2.13
C THR A 533 -6.82 -22.68 -0.64
N GLU A 534 -5.82 -22.91 0.23
CA GLU A 534 -5.99 -22.93 1.69
C GLU A 534 -5.53 -21.62 2.36
N GLY A 535 -4.74 -20.78 1.66
CA GLY A 535 -4.28 -19.48 2.15
C GLY A 535 -5.14 -18.29 1.73
N PHE A 536 -4.77 -17.08 2.19
CA PHE A 536 -5.44 -15.79 1.94
C PHE A 536 -6.77 -15.60 2.69
N LYS A 537 -6.80 -15.96 3.97
CA LYS A 537 -7.94 -15.80 4.88
C LYS A 537 -7.47 -15.43 6.29
N GLY A 538 -8.29 -14.67 7.00
CA GLY A 538 -8.04 -14.27 8.40
C GLY A 538 -7.28 -12.95 8.54
N TYR A 539 -7.02 -12.58 9.79
CA TYR A 539 -6.28 -11.38 10.18
C TYR A 539 -4.76 -11.54 9.98
N THR A 540 -3.99 -10.51 10.31
CA THR A 540 -2.56 -10.40 10.00
C THR A 540 -1.76 -10.15 11.29
N ASN A 541 -0.83 -11.05 11.62
CA ASN A 541 0.19 -10.86 12.66
C ASN A 541 1.61 -10.97 12.06
N ILE A 542 2.19 -9.82 11.70
CA ILE A 542 3.52 -9.72 11.08
C ILE A 542 4.61 -9.93 12.14
N SER A 543 4.41 -9.41 13.35
CA SER A 543 5.35 -9.49 14.46
C SER A 543 5.64 -10.93 14.90
N ASP A 544 4.62 -11.77 15.03
CA ASP A 544 4.78 -13.20 15.32
C ASP A 544 5.56 -13.91 14.19
N ALA A 545 5.21 -13.62 12.94
CA ALA A 545 5.88 -14.21 11.78
C ALA A 545 7.37 -13.86 11.72
N LEU A 546 7.72 -12.60 12.01
CA LEU A 546 9.11 -12.13 12.09
C LEU A 546 9.88 -12.81 13.23
N ARG A 547 9.31 -12.90 14.43
CA ARG A 547 9.92 -13.62 15.57
C ARG A 547 10.19 -15.08 15.21
N ARG A 548 9.18 -15.77 14.67
CA ARG A 548 9.28 -17.19 14.28
C ARG A 548 10.33 -17.41 13.18
N ALA A 549 10.38 -16.50 12.21
CA ALA A 549 11.37 -16.55 11.16
C ALA A 549 12.79 -16.25 11.67
N GLY A 550 12.95 -15.37 12.67
CA GLY A 550 14.20 -15.11 13.37
C GLY A 550 14.76 -16.35 14.09
N GLU A 551 13.92 -17.09 14.81
CA GLU A 551 14.30 -18.36 15.44
C GLU A 551 14.80 -19.40 14.42
N LEU A 552 14.10 -19.48 13.28
CA LEU A 552 14.47 -20.39 12.19
C LEU A 552 15.74 -19.94 11.47
N ALA A 553 15.99 -18.62 11.39
CA ALA A 553 17.19 -18.06 10.77
C ALA A 553 18.45 -18.53 11.51
N LEU A 554 18.41 -18.48 12.84
CA LEU A 554 19.47 -18.97 13.73
C LEU A 554 19.69 -20.48 13.56
N ARG A 555 18.61 -21.30 13.56
CA ARG A 555 18.70 -22.77 13.41
C ARG A 555 19.19 -23.22 12.04
N SER A 556 18.93 -22.44 10.99
CA SER A 556 19.21 -22.81 9.59
C SER A 556 20.45 -22.17 9.00
N ASN A 557 21.13 -21.31 9.78
CA ASN A 557 22.22 -20.43 9.35
C ASN A 557 21.84 -19.60 8.10
N SER A 558 20.59 -19.14 8.05
CA SER A 558 20.08 -18.27 6.99
C SER A 558 20.25 -16.82 7.43
N LYS A 559 21.02 -16.03 6.67
CA LYS A 559 21.32 -14.62 7.02
C LYS A 559 20.34 -13.62 6.42
N THR A 560 19.44 -14.07 5.55
CA THR A 560 18.54 -13.20 4.78
C THR A 560 17.10 -13.68 4.93
N MET A 561 16.21 -12.74 5.23
CA MET A 561 14.78 -12.93 5.35
C MET A 561 14.08 -12.05 4.30
N VAL A 562 13.13 -12.62 3.58
CA VAL A 562 12.34 -11.90 2.57
C VAL A 562 10.88 -11.98 2.97
N LEU A 563 10.29 -10.85 3.35
CA LEU A 563 8.90 -10.70 3.73
C LEU A 563 8.08 -10.17 2.56
N PHE A 564 6.95 -10.82 2.25
CA PHE A 564 5.93 -10.34 1.32
C PHE A 564 4.66 -10.05 2.11
N SER A 565 4.27 -8.78 2.24
CA SER A 565 3.10 -8.35 3.00
C SER A 565 2.66 -6.96 2.55
N ASP A 566 1.41 -6.57 2.83
CA ASP A 566 0.90 -5.21 2.68
C ASP A 566 1.23 -4.30 3.89
N LEU A 567 2.03 -4.81 4.84
CA LEU A 567 2.45 -4.16 6.10
C LEU A 567 1.33 -3.75 7.04
N LYS A 568 0.09 -4.20 6.81
CA LYS A 568 -1.04 -3.90 7.69
C LYS A 568 -1.24 -5.00 8.71
N GLN A 569 -0.73 -4.78 9.92
CA GLN A 569 -1.03 -5.65 11.05
C GLN A 569 -2.43 -5.34 11.59
N THR A 570 -3.28 -6.36 11.70
CA THR A 570 -4.66 -6.24 12.19
C THR A 570 -4.88 -6.86 13.56
N ILE A 571 -3.95 -7.72 14.02
CA ILE A 571 -3.95 -8.26 15.38
C ILE A 571 -3.12 -7.34 16.30
N PRO A 572 -3.64 -6.94 17.48
CA PRO A 572 -2.86 -6.20 18.46
C PRO A 572 -1.65 -7.03 18.94
N ASP A 573 -0.45 -6.53 18.67
CA ASP A 573 0.85 -7.07 19.09
C ASP A 573 1.86 -5.92 19.08
N VAL A 574 3.12 -6.20 19.41
CA VAL A 574 4.22 -5.25 19.21
C VAL A 574 4.23 -4.78 17.77
N ASP A 575 4.58 -3.51 17.55
CA ASP A 575 4.67 -2.98 16.21
C ASP A 575 5.74 -3.74 15.38
N PRO A 576 5.41 -4.18 14.15
CA PRO A 576 6.29 -5.07 13.40
C PRO A 576 7.60 -4.42 12.93
N TRP A 577 7.68 -3.09 12.85
CA TRP A 577 8.93 -2.37 12.54
C TRP A 577 9.97 -2.48 13.68
N ILE A 578 9.52 -2.53 14.94
CA ILE A 578 10.39 -2.71 16.12
C ILE A 578 11.03 -4.10 16.09
N VAL A 579 10.22 -5.14 15.84
CA VAL A 579 10.69 -6.54 15.74
C VAL A 579 11.66 -6.70 14.58
N ALA A 580 11.39 -6.06 13.44
CA ALA A 580 12.30 -6.07 12.30
C ALA A 580 13.65 -5.43 12.65
N GLY A 581 13.65 -4.30 13.37
CA GLY A 581 14.86 -3.62 13.85
C GLY A 581 15.70 -4.49 14.79
N GLU A 582 15.08 -5.25 15.70
CA GLU A 582 15.79 -6.22 16.56
C GLU A 582 16.50 -7.31 15.74
N LEU A 583 15.86 -7.83 14.69
CA LEU A 583 16.44 -8.83 13.81
C LEU A 583 17.63 -8.27 13.02
N VAL A 584 17.53 -7.01 12.57
CA VAL A 584 18.64 -6.30 11.91
C VAL A 584 19.82 -6.12 12.87
N LYS A 585 19.58 -5.71 14.12
CA LYS A 585 20.61 -5.60 15.17
C LYS A 585 21.31 -6.93 15.46
N LYS A 586 20.60 -8.06 15.32
CA LYS A 586 21.16 -9.42 15.41
C LYS A 586 21.96 -9.86 14.17
N GLY A 587 22.13 -8.98 13.17
CA GLY A 587 22.92 -9.22 11.97
C GLY A 587 22.18 -9.94 10.85
N LEU A 588 20.84 -10.04 10.92
CA LEU A 588 20.00 -10.58 9.85
C LEU A 588 19.65 -9.48 8.85
N LYS A 589 19.68 -9.81 7.55
CA LYS A 589 19.21 -8.91 6.50
C LYS A 589 17.72 -9.15 6.28
N VAL A 590 16.88 -8.17 6.63
CA VAL A 590 15.44 -8.19 6.39
C VAL A 590 15.13 -7.39 5.13
N ILE A 591 14.60 -8.06 4.11
CA ILE A 591 14.12 -7.46 2.86
C ILE A 591 12.60 -7.54 2.88
N ILE A 592 11.93 -6.40 2.77
CA ILE A 592 10.48 -6.32 2.78
C ILE A 592 10.03 -5.95 1.39
N VAL A 593 9.19 -6.79 0.80
CA VAL A 593 8.58 -6.60 -0.50
C VAL A 593 7.13 -6.23 -0.29
N VAL A 594 6.77 -5.03 -0.75
CA VAL A 594 5.47 -4.41 -0.50
C VAL A 594 4.78 -3.98 -1.79
N PRO A 595 3.46 -4.19 -1.92
CA PRO A 595 2.68 -3.65 -3.03
C PRO A 595 2.52 -2.12 -2.91
N ARG A 596 2.25 -1.43 -4.04
CA ARG A 596 2.23 0.04 -4.21
C ARG A 596 1.24 0.82 -3.32
N SER A 597 0.32 0.15 -2.62
CA SER A 597 -0.79 0.79 -1.89
C SER A 597 -0.48 1.19 -0.43
N ILE A 598 0.78 1.43 -0.07
CA ILE A 598 1.21 1.65 1.32
C ILE A 598 1.60 3.10 1.55
N GLU A 599 1.25 3.62 2.73
CA GLU A 599 1.61 4.96 3.19
C GLU A 599 3.13 5.10 3.34
N GLU A 600 3.69 6.17 2.78
CA GLU A 600 5.13 6.48 2.80
C GLU A 600 5.70 6.49 4.24
N GLU A 601 4.90 6.98 5.21
CA GLU A 601 5.27 7.04 6.62
C GLU A 601 5.58 5.66 7.21
N THR A 602 4.83 4.64 6.81
CA THR A 602 5.05 3.26 7.28
C THR A 602 6.34 2.70 6.70
N ILE A 603 6.61 2.93 5.42
CA ILE A 603 7.85 2.51 4.74
C ILE A 603 9.07 3.14 5.41
N GLU A 604 8.97 4.41 5.77
CA GLU A 604 10.07 5.16 6.37
C GLU A 604 10.43 4.67 7.78
N LYS A 605 9.45 4.23 8.56
CA LYS A 605 9.68 3.57 9.88
C LYS A 605 10.56 2.33 9.75
N TYR A 606 10.27 1.44 8.79
CA TYR A 606 11.09 0.25 8.55
C TYR A 606 12.49 0.58 8.01
N ARG A 607 12.61 1.58 7.13
CA ARG A 607 13.92 2.02 6.61
C ARG A 607 14.82 2.59 7.71
N LYS A 608 14.26 3.36 8.64
CA LYS A 608 14.99 3.89 9.81
C LYS A 608 15.60 2.79 10.69
N GLU A 609 14.91 1.67 10.84
CA GLU A 609 15.40 0.49 11.57
C GLU A 609 16.41 -0.37 10.78
N GLY A 610 16.81 0.07 9.58
CA GLY A 610 17.80 -0.62 8.75
C GLY A 610 17.25 -1.75 7.87
N CYS A 611 15.91 -1.84 7.71
CA CYS A 611 15.29 -2.79 6.80
C CYS A 611 15.34 -2.30 5.34
N ASP A 612 15.50 -3.24 4.40
CA ASP A 612 15.50 -2.95 2.96
C ASP A 612 14.06 -3.06 2.42
N VAL A 613 13.34 -1.94 2.39
CA VAL A 613 11.94 -1.89 1.92
C VAL A 613 11.89 -1.60 0.42
N VAL A 614 11.38 -2.57 -0.32
CA VAL A 614 11.19 -2.54 -1.76
C VAL A 614 9.71 -2.39 -2.05
N VAL A 615 9.32 -1.19 -2.46
CA VAL A 615 8.01 -0.94 -3.07
C VAL A 615 8.04 -1.49 -4.47
N VAL A 616 7.13 -2.43 -4.73
CA VAL A 616 7.05 -3.10 -6.02
C VAL A 616 5.83 -2.57 -6.74
N GLU A 617 6.11 -1.84 -7.81
CA GLU A 617 5.09 -1.39 -8.75
C GLU A 617 4.69 -2.51 -9.70
N ASN A 618 5.63 -3.41 -10.04
CA ASN A 618 5.40 -4.54 -10.95
C ASN A 618 6.19 -5.79 -10.48
N PRO A 619 5.59 -7.00 -10.38
CA PRO A 619 6.25 -8.23 -9.93
C PRO A 619 7.56 -8.60 -10.63
N GLU A 620 7.80 -8.08 -11.83
CA GLU A 620 9.05 -8.28 -12.59
C GLU A 620 10.29 -7.84 -11.83
N ASN A 621 10.13 -6.69 -11.19
CA ASN A 621 11.19 -6.06 -10.46
C ASN A 621 11.51 -6.85 -9.20
N ILE A 622 10.62 -7.71 -8.69
CA ILE A 622 10.92 -8.54 -7.51
C ILE A 622 12.10 -9.45 -7.80
N ALA A 623 12.11 -10.18 -8.91
CA ALA A 623 13.21 -11.10 -9.22
C ALA A 623 14.54 -10.36 -9.41
N ASN A 624 14.52 -9.22 -10.11
CA ASN A 624 15.72 -8.44 -10.43
C ASN A 624 16.21 -7.60 -9.25
N ILE A 625 15.31 -6.98 -8.49
CA ILE A 625 15.60 -6.26 -7.25
C ILE A 625 16.11 -7.26 -6.21
N LEU A 626 15.45 -8.39 -6.01
CA LEU A 626 15.95 -9.42 -5.10
C LEU A 626 17.31 -9.95 -5.58
N LYS A 627 17.54 -10.19 -6.87
CA LYS A 627 18.89 -10.51 -7.37
C LYS A 627 19.92 -9.42 -7.02
N ARG A 628 19.61 -8.14 -7.27
CA ARG A 628 20.50 -6.99 -7.02
C ARG A 628 20.75 -6.76 -5.51
N ARG A 629 19.71 -6.86 -4.68
CA ARG A 629 19.73 -6.58 -3.24
C ARG A 629 20.23 -7.79 -2.43
N ILE A 630 19.98 -9.02 -2.87
CA ILE A 630 20.51 -10.25 -2.23
C ILE A 630 21.99 -10.47 -2.61
N ASN A 631 22.55 -9.77 -3.61
CA ASN A 631 23.93 -9.98 -4.05
C ASN A 631 24.92 -10.06 -2.88
N LEU A 632 25.52 -11.26 -2.73
CA LEU A 632 26.86 -11.48 -2.21
C LEU A 632 27.65 -10.17 -2.35
N LYS A 633 28.06 -9.56 -1.23
CA LYS A 633 28.99 -8.43 -1.24
C LYS A 633 30.02 -8.69 -2.34
N ASN A 634 29.99 -7.90 -3.41
CA ASN A 634 31.20 -7.55 -4.13
C ASN A 634 32.00 -6.78 -3.08
N ARG A 635 32.84 -7.50 -2.34
CA ARG A 635 33.91 -6.89 -1.56
C ARG A 635 35.11 -6.87 -2.47
N VAL A 636 35.41 -5.63 -2.90
CA VAL A 636 36.55 -5.13 -3.66
C VAL A 636 36.60 -5.59 -5.10
#